data_AF-A0A6J8DN51-F1
#
_entry.id   AF-A0A6J8DN51-F1
#
_cell.length_a   1.000
_cell.length_b   1.000
_cell.length_c   1.000
_cell.angle_alpha   90.00
_cell.angle_beta   90.00
_cell.angle_gamma   90.00
#
_symmetry.space_group_name_H-M   'P 1'
#
loop_
_entity.id
_entity.type
_entity.pdbx_description
1 polymer ?
#
loop_
_entity_poly.entity_id
_entity_poly.type
_entity_poly.pdbx_seq_one_letter_code
_entity_poly.pdbx_strand_id
1 'polypeptide(L)'
;MATLGVSDQFDKYFGTWRIVECVSLAGTVDTTGIEGSEFHLDDSGDVSWKLVDETDSAPFFSSDSYEFTAGRHGSVLLKFFGTFREHVIEFKAEISDDLMLLTCERCCMLQCQKICEEDPEVLEQYTYTEALDQGYFHDVAIKADTGKIFKVHSVILSMTAPGLAWTSTPPPLSGLREDILETVLHYLYTECLPKGLSEETARDCIKVVGKLPGLENFTQICQNFLKNTALKQQIVSLIGDMHACADRIIDLFKCRQRGNTMVPDDVLSHNPAKLCYVMKQALREGAIAFSKYMILCDLFARRSGELPREERHDIIKYTKTRFHIFIKQLHEFFDAFKTQLSYKEPEQDEEIATYFLPELEVSLSTLTKFVEDFKSALDTAISKNISDKEKAEKTEKHKKDVKDVLGKTLKHALHIRELKKLKYIHDTASGKFEFFLDKAGRFNRKSVHERKSLISSFLQTLKDREAPLIIQRVEQFAFMIEEKWKWKEWKYLFKLTSSKMAWTVSKLCSYRHTLQPAINELVEIVNKEEFTNSLSMLGLTSETKTESSTKDESKKSTKYAKLSSVESLCISPNARDSFTAKRALDLFKRKEKTDMVFEIIIIHDTGDTVIDHTHGDPVEKTESDRDTDHYEIPAHCVILATRCRWFQRALLSGMRESIDKKITIHDTNPEVFNLFLEYVYGGNLDTSHSTPEQLTELLTLADRYEVDTLKSVCEHALGKHVNNETALYLFSMADQLQAKALKEQTVLYIQKHPILMEGELYIELPQNLKNEIQALTNGEDSSDPETPNVGDIEEMIHKVDLAAGTLSGSTSSSSTTSSVSDLRIEDPARLEACVHQMKEVVGDDVSDEDLMLHIISADYDVSRAINFYFSSL
;
A
#
# COMPACT_ATOMS: atom_id res chain seq x y z
N MET A 1 22.38 -9.59 -23.42
CA MET A 1 22.19 -8.14 -23.32
C MET A 1 20.99 -7.71 -24.18
N ALA A 2 19.76 -8.01 -23.76
CA ALA A 2 18.53 -7.54 -24.44
C ALA A 2 17.35 -7.47 -23.46
N THR A 3 17.59 -6.91 -22.26
CA THR A 3 16.60 -6.83 -21.17
C THR A 3 16.51 -5.44 -20.53
N LEU A 4 17.14 -4.42 -21.12
CA LEU A 4 17.16 -3.04 -20.58
C LEU A 4 16.17 -2.07 -21.26
N GLY A 5 15.38 -2.49 -22.26
CA GLY A 5 14.51 -1.57 -23.03
C GLY A 5 12.99 -1.75 -22.85
N VAL A 6 12.53 -2.62 -21.96
CA VAL A 6 11.09 -2.95 -21.80
C VAL A 6 10.45 -2.17 -20.64
N SER A 7 11.24 -1.49 -19.80
CA SER A 7 10.72 -0.69 -18.68
C SER A 7 10.11 0.64 -19.15
N ASP A 8 10.85 1.43 -19.93
CA ASP A 8 10.45 2.78 -20.39
C ASP A 8 9.24 2.81 -21.34
N GLN A 9 8.87 1.68 -21.95
CA GLN A 9 7.72 1.62 -22.86
C GLN A 9 6.37 1.71 -22.13
N PHE A 10 6.32 1.39 -20.84
CA PHE A 10 5.07 1.33 -20.08
C PHE A 10 4.78 2.60 -19.27
N ASP A 11 5.77 3.47 -19.07
CA ASP A 11 5.62 4.69 -18.26
C ASP A 11 4.55 5.63 -18.82
N LYS A 12 4.35 5.62 -20.14
CA LYS A 12 3.33 6.44 -20.83
C LYS A 12 1.90 6.06 -20.45
N TYR A 13 1.67 4.86 -19.92
CA TYR A 13 0.35 4.35 -19.58
C TYR A 13 -0.04 4.61 -18.11
N PHE A 14 0.90 4.98 -17.24
CA PHE A 14 0.60 5.24 -15.82
C PHE A 14 -0.10 6.59 -15.60
N GLY A 15 -0.89 6.66 -14.54
CA GLY A 15 -1.64 7.86 -14.10
C GLY A 15 -3.16 7.70 -14.18
N THR A 16 -3.88 8.78 -13.89
CA THR A 16 -5.35 8.83 -13.95
C THR A 16 -5.85 9.15 -15.36
N TRP A 17 -6.83 8.37 -15.82
CA TRP A 17 -7.47 8.48 -17.13
C TRP A 17 -8.98 8.63 -16.97
N ARG A 18 -9.60 9.57 -17.68
CA ARG A 18 -11.05 9.79 -17.72
C ARG A 18 -11.64 9.23 -18.99
N ILE A 19 -12.74 8.49 -18.90
CA ILE A 19 -13.49 8.02 -20.08
C ILE A 19 -14.28 9.20 -20.66
N VAL A 20 -13.99 9.55 -21.91
CA VAL A 20 -14.63 10.66 -22.63
C VAL A 20 -15.76 10.15 -23.52
N GLU A 21 -15.57 9.01 -24.18
CA GLU A 21 -16.54 8.47 -25.14
C GLU A 21 -16.55 6.93 -25.12
N CYS A 22 -17.73 6.34 -25.28
CA CYS A 22 -17.92 4.89 -25.43
C CYS A 22 -18.69 4.58 -26.72
N VAL A 23 -18.09 3.78 -27.61
CA VAL A 23 -18.71 3.36 -28.87
C VAL A 23 -19.03 1.87 -28.82
N SER A 24 -20.30 1.53 -29.04
CA SER A 24 -20.76 0.14 -29.21
C SER A 24 -20.46 -0.34 -30.63
N LEU A 25 -20.08 -1.62 -30.80
CA LEU A 25 -19.82 -2.20 -32.13
C LEU A 25 -21.06 -2.32 -33.03
N ALA A 26 -22.25 -1.96 -32.55
CA ALA A 26 -23.42 -1.74 -33.38
C ALA A 26 -23.32 -0.45 -34.24
N GLY A 27 -22.26 0.35 -34.06
CA GLY A 27 -22.04 1.61 -34.80
C GLY A 27 -22.88 2.78 -34.28
N THR A 28 -23.62 2.59 -33.17
CA THR A 28 -24.33 3.65 -32.47
C THR A 28 -23.42 4.25 -31.41
N VAL A 29 -23.21 5.57 -31.48
CA VAL A 29 -22.68 6.37 -30.38
C VAL A 29 -23.84 6.51 -29.39
N ASP A 30 -23.85 5.64 -28.39
CA ASP A 30 -24.87 5.66 -27.34
C ASP A 30 -24.28 6.37 -26.12
N THR A 31 -25.00 7.31 -25.51
CA THR A 31 -24.60 7.88 -24.21
C THR A 31 -24.81 6.80 -23.16
N THR A 32 -23.73 6.08 -22.84
CA THR A 32 -23.77 4.90 -21.97
C THR A 32 -23.87 5.26 -20.48
N GLY A 33 -23.68 6.55 -20.15
CA GLY A 33 -23.64 7.08 -18.79
C GLY A 33 -22.30 6.83 -18.09
N ILE A 34 -21.36 6.17 -18.78
CA ILE A 34 -20.01 5.84 -18.30
C ILE A 34 -19.05 7.00 -18.56
N GLU A 35 -19.40 7.89 -19.47
CA GLU A 35 -18.65 9.10 -19.80
C GLU A 35 -18.49 9.96 -18.53
N GLY A 36 -17.24 10.33 -18.22
CA GLY A 36 -16.85 11.01 -16.97
C GLY A 36 -16.30 10.09 -15.87
N SER A 37 -16.37 8.77 -16.02
CA SER A 37 -15.73 7.83 -15.07
C SER A 37 -14.21 7.87 -15.21
N GLU A 38 -13.50 7.83 -14.09
CA GLU A 38 -12.04 7.92 -14.01
C GLU A 38 -11.44 6.59 -13.54
N PHE A 39 -10.26 6.23 -14.05
CA PHE A 39 -9.47 5.13 -13.53
C PHE A 39 -7.99 5.46 -13.45
N HIS A 40 -7.35 5.01 -12.39
CA HIS A 40 -5.92 5.21 -12.17
C HIS A 40 -5.18 3.89 -12.39
N LEU A 41 -4.14 3.94 -13.23
CA LEU A 41 -3.24 2.84 -13.53
C LEU A 41 -1.92 3.07 -12.78
N ASP A 42 -1.66 2.25 -11.77
CA ASP A 42 -0.42 2.36 -11.00
C ASP A 42 0.71 1.45 -11.48
N ASP A 43 1.92 1.84 -11.16
CA ASP A 43 3.15 1.10 -11.43
C ASP A 43 3.19 -0.31 -10.81
N SER A 44 2.36 -0.59 -9.81
CA SER A 44 2.24 -1.88 -9.12
C SER A 44 1.29 -2.89 -9.82
N GLY A 45 0.60 -2.46 -10.89
CA GLY A 45 -0.35 -3.25 -11.65
C GLY A 45 -1.76 -3.34 -11.03
N ASP A 46 -2.16 -2.42 -10.16
CA ASP A 46 -3.56 -2.27 -9.73
C ASP A 46 -4.30 -1.18 -10.52
N VAL A 47 -5.62 -1.32 -10.57
CA VAL A 47 -6.53 -0.32 -11.15
C VAL A 47 -7.49 0.12 -10.07
N SER A 48 -7.63 1.44 -9.88
CA SER A 48 -8.71 2.01 -9.07
C SER A 48 -9.68 2.79 -9.94
N TRP A 49 -10.98 2.60 -9.73
CA TRP A 49 -12.04 3.25 -10.47
C TRP A 49 -12.76 4.28 -9.60
N LYS A 50 -13.05 5.45 -10.17
CA LYS A 50 -13.92 6.48 -9.61
C LYS A 50 -15.06 6.68 -10.59
N LEU A 51 -16.23 6.18 -10.22
CA LEU A 51 -17.41 6.14 -11.07
C LEU A 51 -18.28 7.37 -10.83
N VAL A 52 -18.99 7.82 -11.86
CA VAL A 52 -20.06 8.83 -11.73
C VAL A 52 -21.28 8.14 -11.12
N ASP A 53 -21.97 8.79 -10.18
CA ASP A 53 -22.97 8.29 -9.20
C ASP A 53 -24.21 7.52 -9.74
N GLU A 54 -24.21 7.06 -10.99
CA GLU A 54 -25.27 6.25 -11.58
C GLU A 54 -24.80 4.99 -12.35
N THR A 55 -23.53 4.56 -12.20
CA THR A 55 -22.93 3.51 -13.04
C THR A 55 -22.45 2.23 -12.32
N ASP A 56 -23.26 1.68 -11.42
CA ASP A 56 -22.98 0.38 -10.77
C ASP A 56 -23.11 -0.87 -11.69
N SER A 57 -23.25 -0.72 -13.01
CA SER A 57 -23.76 -1.81 -13.86
C SER A 57 -22.79 -2.46 -14.85
N ALA A 58 -21.62 -1.86 -15.11
CA ALA A 58 -20.70 -2.39 -16.13
C ALA A 58 -19.64 -3.36 -15.54
N PRO A 59 -19.55 -4.62 -16.04
CA PRO A 59 -18.64 -5.66 -15.58
C PRO A 59 -17.15 -5.29 -15.44
N PHE A 60 -16.63 -4.37 -16.26
CA PHE A 60 -15.20 -4.02 -16.25
C PHE A 60 -14.79 -3.12 -15.07
N PHE A 61 -15.72 -2.38 -14.45
CA PHE A 61 -15.44 -1.56 -13.26
C PHE A 61 -15.14 -2.38 -11.99
N SER A 62 -15.37 -3.70 -12.04
CA SER A 62 -14.94 -4.63 -10.99
C SER A 62 -13.46 -5.00 -11.06
N SER A 63 -12.72 -4.44 -12.03
CA SER A 63 -11.31 -4.78 -12.25
C SER A 63 -10.42 -4.10 -11.24
N ASP A 64 -9.63 -4.89 -10.52
CA ASP A 64 -8.77 -4.42 -9.44
C ASP A 64 -7.27 -4.58 -9.75
N SER A 65 -6.95 -5.11 -10.94
CA SER A 65 -5.58 -5.27 -11.41
C SER A 65 -5.49 -5.31 -12.93
N TYR A 66 -4.29 -5.06 -13.44
CA TYR A 66 -4.02 -5.10 -14.87
C TYR A 66 -2.61 -5.61 -15.20
N GLU A 67 -2.41 -6.04 -16.45
CA GLU A 67 -1.11 -6.47 -16.97
C GLU A 67 -0.92 -5.99 -18.40
N PHE A 68 0.32 -5.58 -18.71
CA PHE A 68 0.76 -5.34 -20.08
C PHE A 68 1.32 -6.61 -20.69
N THR A 69 0.83 -6.95 -21.89
CA THR A 69 1.46 -7.99 -22.72
C THR A 69 1.82 -7.42 -24.08
N ALA A 70 3.03 -7.71 -24.56
CA ALA A 70 3.46 -7.32 -25.89
C ALA A 70 2.65 -8.11 -26.94
N GLY A 71 1.85 -7.40 -27.73
CA GLY A 71 1.09 -7.99 -28.82
C GLY A 71 1.98 -8.36 -30.00
N ARG A 72 1.49 -9.27 -30.86
CA ARG A 72 2.08 -9.50 -32.18
C ARG A 72 1.92 -8.18 -32.97
N HIS A 73 3.01 -7.57 -33.43
CA HIS A 73 3.08 -6.25 -34.12
C HIS A 73 3.33 -5.00 -33.25
N GLY A 74 3.80 -5.13 -32.00
CA GLY A 74 4.24 -3.97 -31.21
C GLY A 74 3.11 -3.16 -30.56
N SER A 75 1.84 -3.56 -30.75
CA SER A 75 0.73 -3.05 -29.97
C SER A 75 0.77 -3.58 -28.54
N VAL A 76 0.58 -2.72 -27.55
CA VAL A 76 0.46 -3.14 -26.14
C VAL A 76 -0.95 -3.66 -25.88
N LEU A 77 -1.06 -4.85 -25.31
CA LEU A 77 -2.33 -5.43 -24.92
C LEU A 77 -2.50 -5.26 -23.41
N LEU A 78 -3.52 -4.49 -23.03
CA LEU A 78 -3.85 -4.16 -21.64
C LEU A 78 -4.93 -5.10 -21.14
N LYS A 79 -4.57 -6.03 -20.27
CA LYS A 79 -5.52 -6.99 -19.69
C LYS A 79 -6.01 -6.45 -18.37
N PHE A 80 -7.31 -6.21 -18.24
CA PHE A 80 -7.93 -5.88 -16.98
C PHE A 80 -8.46 -7.15 -16.32
N PHE A 81 -8.16 -7.30 -15.03
CA PHE A 81 -8.57 -8.42 -14.21
C PHE A 81 -9.59 -7.93 -13.20
N GLY A 82 -10.82 -8.43 -13.32
CA GLY A 82 -11.91 -8.09 -12.41
C GLY A 82 -12.74 -9.27 -11.98
N THR A 83 -13.39 -9.08 -10.84
CA THR A 83 -14.18 -10.10 -10.15
C THR A 83 -15.63 -10.16 -10.62
N PHE A 84 -15.99 -9.55 -11.74
CA PHE A 84 -17.30 -9.77 -12.34
C PHE A 84 -17.38 -11.15 -13.01
N ARG A 85 -17.85 -12.14 -12.25
CA ARG A 85 -18.01 -13.55 -12.65
C ARG A 85 -16.72 -14.21 -13.20
N GLU A 86 -15.56 -13.80 -12.69
CA GLU A 86 -14.25 -14.42 -12.95
C GLU A 86 -13.84 -14.46 -14.44
N HIS A 87 -14.19 -13.42 -15.20
CA HIS A 87 -13.67 -13.25 -16.56
C HIS A 87 -12.56 -12.22 -16.62
N VAL A 88 -11.49 -12.59 -17.33
CA VAL A 88 -10.48 -11.64 -17.80
C VAL A 88 -11.07 -10.86 -18.96
N ILE A 89 -11.14 -9.54 -18.81
CA ILE A 89 -11.56 -8.62 -19.87
C ILE A 89 -10.27 -8.05 -20.49
N GLU A 90 -10.06 -8.41 -21.75
CA GLU A 90 -8.85 -8.05 -22.47
C GLU A 90 -9.16 -6.82 -23.34
N PHE A 91 -8.41 -5.75 -23.12
CA PHE A 91 -8.47 -4.55 -23.94
C PHE A 91 -7.19 -4.46 -24.76
N LYS A 92 -7.35 -4.23 -26.06
CA LYS A 92 -6.23 -3.72 -26.86
C LYS A 92 -6.09 -2.24 -26.56
N ALA A 93 -4.93 -1.80 -26.12
CA ALA A 93 -4.66 -0.39 -25.79
C ALA A 93 -3.79 0.24 -26.87
N GLU A 94 -4.21 1.40 -27.36
CA GLU A 94 -3.44 2.24 -28.27
C GLU A 94 -3.36 3.63 -27.64
N ILE A 95 -2.15 4.15 -27.40
CA ILE A 95 -1.90 5.47 -26.80
C ILE A 95 -1.33 6.44 -27.84
N SER A 96 -1.82 7.68 -27.80
CA SER A 96 -1.24 8.84 -28.48
C SER A 96 -1.29 10.03 -27.52
N ASP A 97 -0.14 10.45 -26.99
CA ASP A 97 0.01 11.54 -26.01
C ASP A 97 -0.95 11.40 -24.81
N ASP A 98 -1.91 12.32 -24.66
CA ASP A 98 -2.89 12.35 -23.56
C ASP A 98 -4.16 11.55 -23.86
N LEU A 99 -4.20 10.77 -24.95
CA LEU A 99 -5.35 9.97 -25.36
C LEU A 99 -5.02 8.48 -25.38
N MET A 100 -5.87 7.68 -24.73
CA MET A 100 -5.82 6.22 -24.76
C MET A 100 -7.11 5.64 -25.33
N LEU A 101 -6.97 4.81 -26.36
CA LEU A 101 -8.06 4.06 -26.97
C LEU A 101 -8.03 2.60 -26.49
N LEU A 102 -9.09 2.18 -25.80
CA LEU A 102 -9.26 0.81 -25.30
C LEU A 102 -10.30 0.06 -26.14
N THR A 103 -9.88 -1.00 -26.83
CA THR A 103 -10.78 -1.84 -27.64
C THR A 103 -11.00 -3.20 -26.98
N CYS A 104 -12.22 -3.49 -26.54
CA CYS A 104 -12.59 -4.79 -25.99
C CYS A 104 -13.13 -5.70 -27.11
N GLU A 105 -12.50 -6.87 -27.30
CA GLU A 105 -12.76 -7.88 -28.34
C GLU A 105 -14.26 -8.16 -28.61
N ARG A 106 -14.91 -7.30 -29.41
CA ARG A 106 -16.32 -7.36 -29.83
C ARG A 106 -17.38 -6.86 -28.83
N CYS A 107 -17.02 -6.06 -27.83
CA CYS A 107 -17.99 -5.45 -26.91
C CYS A 107 -18.15 -3.93 -27.10
N CYS A 108 -17.07 -3.17 -26.93
CA CYS A 108 -17.08 -1.70 -27.02
C CYS A 108 -15.67 -1.15 -27.27
N MET A 109 -15.60 0.12 -27.68
CA MET A 109 -14.39 0.94 -27.72
C MET A 109 -14.55 2.10 -26.73
N LEU A 110 -13.54 2.32 -25.88
CA LEU A 110 -13.53 3.42 -24.91
C LEU A 110 -12.41 4.39 -25.28
N GLN A 111 -12.75 5.66 -25.44
CA GLN A 111 -11.78 6.74 -25.58
C GLN A 111 -11.56 7.38 -24.21
N CYS A 112 -10.31 7.40 -23.77
CA CYS A 112 -9.90 7.90 -22.46
C CYS A 112 -8.90 9.05 -22.61
N GLN A 113 -9.00 10.06 -21.76
CA GLN A 113 -8.09 11.21 -21.72
C GLN A 113 -7.31 11.21 -20.41
N LYS A 114 -6.00 11.47 -20.47
CA LYS A 114 -5.14 11.57 -19.30
C LYS A 114 -5.50 12.82 -18.50
N ILE A 115 -5.65 12.65 -17.19
CA ILE A 115 -5.78 13.76 -16.26
C ILE A 115 -4.38 14.02 -15.73
N CYS A 116 -3.85 15.24 -15.91
CA CYS A 116 -2.72 15.69 -15.13
C CYS A 116 -3.16 15.69 -13.67
N GLU A 117 -2.68 14.72 -12.90
CA GLU A 117 -2.74 14.79 -11.46
C GLU A 117 -2.04 16.09 -11.06
N GLU A 118 -2.75 16.96 -10.33
CA GLU A 118 -2.04 17.92 -9.50
C GLU A 118 -1.10 17.08 -8.64
N ASP A 119 0.21 17.37 -8.68
CA ASP A 119 1.21 16.68 -7.86
C ASP A 119 0.63 16.47 -6.47
N PRO A 120 0.82 15.29 -5.84
CA PRO A 120 0.27 15.02 -4.54
C PRO A 120 0.72 16.15 -3.62
N GLU A 121 -0.20 17.08 -3.33
CA GLU A 121 -0.07 18.07 -2.26
C GLU A 121 0.54 17.29 -1.10
N VAL A 122 1.63 17.76 -0.51
CA VAL A 122 2.32 17.06 0.58
C VAL A 122 1.28 16.73 1.66
N LEU A 123 0.74 15.52 1.62
CA LEU A 123 -0.45 15.12 2.37
C LEU A 123 0.01 14.81 3.80
N GLU A 124 0.17 15.85 4.59
CA GLU A 124 0.58 15.74 5.98
C GLU A 124 -0.55 15.11 6.81
N GLN A 125 -0.18 14.17 7.68
CA GLN A 125 -1.11 13.53 8.62
C GLN A 125 -1.58 14.55 9.66
N TYR A 126 -2.89 14.67 9.83
CA TYR A 126 -3.47 15.63 10.77
C TYR A 126 -3.61 15.01 12.16
N THR A 127 -2.70 15.33 13.08
CA THR A 127 -2.68 14.74 14.43
C THR A 127 -2.44 15.77 15.52
N TYR A 128 -2.85 15.42 16.75
CA TYR A 128 -2.52 16.15 17.97
C TYR A 128 -1.69 15.34 18.97
N THR A 129 -1.08 14.23 18.55
CA THR A 129 -0.35 13.29 19.44
C THR A 129 0.68 14.00 20.32
N GLU A 130 1.41 14.97 19.78
CA GLU A 130 2.41 15.72 20.52
C GLU A 130 1.84 16.47 21.74
N ALA A 131 0.61 17.00 21.63
CA ALA A 131 -0.05 17.63 22.77
C ALA A 131 -0.44 16.62 23.85
N LEU A 132 -0.86 15.41 23.46
CA LEU A 132 -1.18 14.34 24.41
C LEU A 132 0.07 13.86 25.16
N ASP A 133 1.19 13.69 24.46
CA ASP A 133 2.44 13.18 25.01
C ASP A 133 3.11 14.17 25.97
N GLN A 134 3.17 15.45 25.58
CA GLN A 134 3.80 16.48 26.40
C GLN A 134 2.86 17.06 27.46
N GLY A 135 1.55 17.08 27.20
CA GLY A 135 0.54 17.57 28.12
C GLY A 135 0.63 19.06 28.45
N TYR A 136 1.17 19.91 27.55
CA TYR A 136 1.20 21.36 27.75
C TYR A 136 -0.20 21.98 27.64
N PHE A 137 -0.53 23.02 28.41
CA PHE A 137 -1.86 23.66 28.42
C PHE A 137 -3.04 22.74 28.80
N HIS A 138 -2.79 21.62 29.49
CA HIS A 138 -3.85 20.71 29.91
C HIS A 138 -4.83 21.37 30.90
N ASP A 139 -6.12 21.08 30.76
CA ASP A 139 -7.20 21.58 31.61
C ASP A 139 -8.02 20.46 32.28
N VAL A 140 -7.84 19.21 31.83
CA VAL A 140 -8.48 18.01 32.37
C VAL A 140 -7.43 16.95 32.68
N ALA A 141 -7.66 16.18 33.75
CA ALA A 141 -6.81 15.07 34.15
C ALA A 141 -7.65 13.81 34.34
N ILE A 142 -7.38 12.77 33.54
CA ILE A 142 -8.09 11.49 33.62
C ILE A 142 -7.19 10.49 34.34
N LYS A 143 -7.72 9.86 35.40
CA LYS A 143 -6.98 8.89 36.22
C LYS A 143 -7.34 7.46 35.83
N ALA A 144 -6.35 6.65 35.49
CA ALA A 144 -6.50 5.21 35.25
C ALA A 144 -6.74 4.43 36.57
N ASP A 145 -7.15 3.17 36.46
CA ASP A 145 -7.31 2.24 37.58
C ASP A 145 -5.99 1.98 38.35
N THR A 146 -4.85 1.97 37.64
CA THR A 146 -3.49 1.88 38.20
C THR A 146 -3.09 3.12 39.00
N GLY A 147 -3.82 4.22 38.82
CA GLY A 147 -3.55 5.52 39.41
C GLY A 147 -2.72 6.46 38.55
N LYS A 148 -2.26 6.02 37.36
CA LYS A 148 -1.61 6.89 36.36
C LYS A 148 -2.57 8.02 35.93
N ILE A 149 -2.03 9.23 35.77
CA ILE A 149 -2.80 10.42 35.41
C ILE A 149 -2.41 10.84 34.01
N PHE A 150 -3.40 10.96 33.12
CA PHE A 150 -3.26 11.46 31.77
C PHE A 150 -3.70 12.93 31.73
N LYS A 151 -2.79 13.81 31.33
CA LYS A 151 -3.03 15.23 31.13
C LYS A 151 -3.65 15.43 29.75
N VAL A 152 -4.89 15.90 29.70
CA VAL A 152 -5.67 15.96 28.46
C VAL A 152 -6.36 17.32 28.31
N HIS A 153 -6.86 17.57 27.11
CA HIS A 153 -7.34 18.89 26.67
C HIS A 153 -8.82 18.81 26.34
N SER A 154 -9.66 19.48 27.12
CA SER A 154 -11.11 19.47 26.93
C SER A 154 -11.52 19.98 25.56
N VAL A 155 -10.77 20.95 25.01
CA VAL A 155 -10.97 21.48 23.66
C VAL A 155 -10.87 20.35 22.62
N ILE A 156 -9.76 19.62 22.58
CA ILE A 156 -9.54 18.50 21.64
C ILE A 156 -10.54 17.37 21.87
N LEU A 157 -10.76 16.97 23.13
CA LEU A 157 -11.71 15.92 23.46
C LEU A 157 -13.15 16.26 23.04
N SER A 158 -13.55 17.53 23.22
CA SER A 158 -14.87 18.02 22.82
C SER A 158 -15.02 18.14 21.30
N MET A 159 -13.93 18.38 20.57
CA MET A 159 -13.95 18.33 19.11
C MET A 159 -14.26 16.92 18.64
N THR A 160 -13.61 15.88 19.16
CA THR A 160 -13.82 14.51 18.66
C THR A 160 -15.11 13.89 19.19
N ALA A 161 -15.43 14.11 20.47
CA ALA A 161 -16.62 13.57 21.14
C ALA A 161 -17.37 14.66 21.94
N PRO A 162 -18.19 15.50 21.27
CA PRO A 162 -18.91 16.61 21.90
C PRO A 162 -20.03 16.16 22.85
N GLY A 163 -20.52 14.93 22.70
CA GLY A 163 -21.60 14.37 23.53
C GLY A 163 -21.19 14.01 24.97
N LEU A 164 -19.92 14.15 25.31
CA LEU A 164 -19.37 13.79 26.62
C LEU A 164 -19.04 15.04 27.44
N ALA A 165 -19.44 15.03 28.71
CA ALA A 165 -19.18 16.12 29.65
C ALA A 165 -17.76 16.02 30.23
N TRP A 166 -16.74 16.37 29.44
CA TRP A 166 -15.32 16.22 29.79
C TRP A 166 -14.85 16.98 31.03
N THR A 167 -15.55 18.06 31.40
CA THR A 167 -15.26 18.88 32.59
C THR A 167 -15.99 18.41 33.85
N SER A 168 -16.75 17.31 33.79
CA SER A 168 -17.40 16.72 34.97
C SER A 168 -16.38 16.10 35.93
N THR A 169 -16.76 15.93 37.20
CA THR A 169 -15.91 15.33 38.24
C THR A 169 -16.59 14.07 38.81
N PRO A 170 -16.02 12.85 38.61
CA PRO A 170 -14.83 12.56 37.80
C PRO A 170 -15.10 12.68 36.28
N PRO A 171 -14.07 13.02 35.47
CA PRO A 171 -14.23 13.07 34.02
C PRO A 171 -14.64 11.72 33.42
N PRO A 172 -15.28 11.70 32.23
CA PRO A 172 -15.54 10.47 31.48
C PRO A 172 -14.24 9.67 31.29
N LEU A 173 -14.36 8.34 31.22
CA LEU A 173 -13.23 7.39 31.09
C LEU A 173 -12.32 7.27 32.34
N SER A 174 -12.61 7.97 33.43
CA SER A 174 -11.87 7.79 34.69
C SER A 174 -12.09 6.41 35.29
N GLY A 175 -11.02 5.80 35.82
CA GLY A 175 -11.04 4.48 36.45
C GLY A 175 -11.02 3.31 35.46
N LEU A 176 -10.77 3.56 34.17
CA LEU A 176 -10.55 2.49 33.18
C LEU A 176 -9.13 1.94 33.25
N ARG A 177 -8.96 0.74 32.70
CA ARG A 177 -7.66 0.07 32.54
C ARG A 177 -6.74 0.94 31.67
N GLU A 178 -5.46 1.01 32.04
CA GLU A 178 -4.48 1.88 31.39
C GLU A 178 -4.37 1.68 29.87
N ASP A 179 -4.37 0.42 29.41
CA ASP A 179 -4.30 0.05 27.99
C ASP A 179 -5.53 0.52 27.18
N ILE A 180 -6.73 0.40 27.77
CA ILE A 180 -7.98 0.89 27.18
C ILE A 180 -7.95 2.41 27.10
N LEU A 181 -7.54 3.08 28.18
CA LEU A 181 -7.50 4.53 28.25
C LEU A 181 -6.50 5.11 27.24
N GLU A 182 -5.30 4.55 27.15
CA GLU A 182 -4.29 4.95 26.16
C GLU A 182 -4.79 4.76 24.72
N THR A 183 -5.45 3.64 24.44
CA THR A 183 -6.03 3.37 23.10
C THR A 183 -7.10 4.39 22.73
N VAL A 184 -8.01 4.71 23.66
CA VAL A 184 -9.10 5.66 23.41
C VAL A 184 -8.57 7.08 23.28
N LEU A 185 -7.63 7.48 24.15
CA LEU A 185 -7.01 8.81 24.08
C LEU A 185 -6.20 8.98 22.79
N HIS A 186 -5.46 7.97 22.36
CA HIS A 186 -4.77 7.99 21.08
C HIS A 186 -5.76 8.28 19.95
N TYR A 187 -6.85 7.50 19.85
CA TYR A 187 -7.90 7.74 18.84
C TYR A 187 -8.51 9.14 18.92
N LEU A 188 -8.77 9.67 20.11
CA LEU A 188 -9.36 10.99 20.26
C LEU A 188 -8.46 12.11 19.72
N TYR A 189 -7.15 11.89 19.66
CA TYR A 189 -6.14 12.84 19.19
C TYR A 189 -5.63 12.58 17.76
N THR A 190 -5.86 11.39 17.20
CA THR A 190 -5.32 10.97 15.89
C THR A 190 -6.35 10.41 14.92
N GLU A 191 -7.57 10.13 15.36
CA GLU A 191 -8.61 9.41 14.60
C GLU A 191 -8.23 7.99 14.14
N CYS A 192 -7.10 7.46 14.62
CA CYS A 192 -6.62 6.12 14.26
C CYS A 192 -6.36 5.26 15.51
N LEU A 193 -6.12 3.97 15.29
CA LEU A 193 -5.75 3.02 16.33
C LEU A 193 -4.24 3.05 16.59
N PRO A 194 -3.78 2.81 17.84
CA PRO A 194 -2.36 2.74 18.13
C PRO A 194 -1.70 1.52 17.46
N LYS A 195 -0.46 1.71 16.99
CA LYS A 195 0.36 0.62 16.45
C LYS A 195 0.63 -0.41 17.55
N GLY A 196 0.25 -1.67 17.32
CA GLY A 196 0.44 -2.76 18.29
C GLY A 196 -0.75 -3.05 19.20
N LEU A 197 -1.94 -2.50 18.89
CA LEU A 197 -3.19 -2.82 19.61
C LEU A 197 -3.43 -4.35 19.70
N SER A 198 -3.73 -4.84 20.90
CA SER A 198 -4.07 -6.25 21.12
C SER A 198 -5.55 -6.53 20.82
N GLU A 199 -5.88 -7.76 20.41
CA GLU A 199 -7.28 -8.17 20.21
C GLU A 199 -8.11 -8.13 21.50
N GLU A 200 -7.48 -8.41 22.64
CA GLU A 200 -8.16 -8.38 23.94
C GLU A 200 -8.54 -6.94 24.31
N THR A 201 -7.59 -6.01 24.21
CA THR A 201 -7.81 -4.58 24.45
C THR A 201 -8.87 -4.04 23.49
N ALA A 202 -8.82 -4.38 22.20
CA ALA A 202 -9.84 -3.95 21.23
C ALA A 202 -11.26 -4.46 21.57
N ARG A 203 -11.41 -5.72 22.02
CA ARG A 203 -12.70 -6.27 22.46
C ARG A 203 -13.22 -5.56 23.71
N ASP A 204 -12.33 -5.26 24.66
CA ASP A 204 -12.70 -4.57 25.88
C ASP A 204 -13.05 -3.09 25.64
N CYS A 205 -12.33 -2.41 24.74
CA CYS A 205 -12.69 -1.09 24.24
C CYS A 205 -14.14 -1.06 23.72
N ILE A 206 -14.54 -2.03 22.87
CA ILE A 206 -15.91 -2.11 22.35
C ILE A 206 -16.94 -2.30 23.48
N LYS A 207 -16.66 -3.15 24.48
CA LYS A 207 -17.59 -3.43 25.59
C LYS A 207 -17.81 -2.23 26.52
N VAL A 208 -16.72 -1.52 26.82
CA VAL A 208 -16.68 -0.44 27.81
C VAL A 208 -17.05 0.89 27.17
N VAL A 209 -16.44 1.21 26.02
CA VAL A 209 -16.52 2.52 25.36
C VAL A 209 -17.68 2.57 24.37
N GLY A 210 -18.08 1.44 23.79
CA GLY A 210 -19.18 1.38 22.80
C GLY A 210 -20.56 1.79 23.34
N LYS A 211 -20.70 2.00 24.65
CA LYS A 211 -21.91 2.53 25.29
C LYS A 211 -21.92 4.06 25.40
N LEU A 212 -20.80 4.72 25.11
CA LEU A 212 -20.65 6.16 25.26
C LEU A 212 -21.06 6.90 23.97
N PRO A 213 -21.81 8.01 24.07
CA PRO A 213 -22.22 8.79 22.91
C PRO A 213 -21.01 9.45 22.25
N GLY A 214 -20.98 9.46 20.91
CA GLY A 214 -19.91 10.11 20.13
C GLY A 214 -18.71 9.23 19.78
N LEU A 215 -18.64 7.97 20.26
CA LEU A 215 -17.54 7.02 19.99
C LEU A 215 -17.97 5.83 19.12
N GLU A 216 -19.02 6.01 18.31
CA GLU A 216 -19.53 4.98 17.39
C GLU A 216 -18.51 4.65 16.29
N ASN A 217 -17.85 5.67 15.73
CA ASN A 217 -16.82 5.48 14.71
C ASN A 217 -15.60 4.72 15.26
N PHE A 218 -15.14 5.06 16.46
CA PHE A 218 -14.10 4.31 17.18
C PHE A 218 -14.47 2.83 17.34
N THR A 219 -15.71 2.57 17.76
CA THR A 219 -16.23 1.21 17.95
C THR A 219 -16.25 0.45 16.62
N GLN A 220 -16.68 1.10 15.54
CA GLN A 220 -16.68 0.52 14.19
C GLN A 220 -15.25 0.20 13.71
N ILE A 221 -14.29 1.10 13.95
CA ILE A 221 -12.88 0.91 13.63
C ILE A 221 -12.29 -0.27 14.41
N CYS A 222 -12.56 -0.38 15.72
CA CYS A 222 -12.14 -1.53 16.52
C CYS A 222 -12.76 -2.86 16.03
N GLN A 223 -14.03 -2.84 15.61
CA GLN A 223 -14.68 -4.02 15.03
C GLN A 223 -14.04 -4.43 13.70
N ASN A 224 -13.70 -3.46 12.86
CA ASN A 224 -13.00 -3.71 11.60
C ASN A 224 -11.60 -4.28 11.86
N PHE A 225 -10.85 -3.72 12.81
CA PHE A 225 -9.55 -4.24 13.25
C PHE A 225 -9.62 -5.72 13.68
N LEU A 226 -10.62 -6.09 14.50
CA LEU A 226 -10.81 -7.47 14.93
C LEU A 226 -11.15 -8.42 13.77
N LYS A 227 -12.00 -7.97 12.83
CA LYS A 227 -12.35 -8.76 11.64
C LYS A 227 -11.15 -9.00 10.74
N ASN A 228 -10.34 -7.96 10.50
CA ASN A 228 -9.17 -8.05 9.63
C ASN A 228 -8.07 -8.92 10.26
N THR A 229 -7.85 -8.77 11.57
CA THR A 229 -6.87 -9.57 12.31
C THR A 229 -7.26 -11.05 12.29
N ALA A 230 -8.54 -11.36 12.52
CA ALA A 230 -9.04 -12.74 12.46
C ALA A 230 -8.87 -13.35 11.05
N LEU A 231 -9.11 -12.56 10.00
CA LEU A 231 -8.92 -13.03 8.63
C LEU A 231 -7.44 -13.32 8.33
N LYS A 232 -6.55 -12.41 8.72
CA LYS A 232 -5.10 -12.59 8.57
C LYS A 232 -4.64 -13.86 9.28
N GLN A 233 -5.11 -14.11 10.50
CA GLN A 233 -4.82 -15.34 11.24
C GLN A 233 -5.37 -16.58 10.56
N GLN A 234 -6.59 -16.53 10.02
CA GLN A 234 -7.17 -17.65 9.29
C GLN A 234 -6.33 -18.04 8.07
N ILE A 235 -5.85 -17.05 7.30
CA ILE A 235 -4.97 -17.26 6.15
C ILE A 235 -3.63 -17.88 6.59
N VAL A 236 -3.02 -17.32 7.64
CA VAL A 236 -1.76 -17.83 8.20
C VAL A 236 -1.91 -19.27 8.67
N SER A 237 -3.02 -19.59 9.36
CA SER A 237 -3.34 -20.95 9.82
C SER A 237 -3.52 -21.91 8.66
N LEU A 238 -4.27 -21.55 7.60
CA LEU A 238 -4.47 -22.40 6.44
C LEU A 238 -3.15 -22.74 5.73
N ILE A 239 -2.28 -21.73 5.56
CA ILE A 239 -0.96 -21.93 4.94
C ILE A 239 -0.06 -22.77 5.84
N GLY A 240 -0.04 -22.50 7.15
CA GLY A 240 0.72 -23.29 8.13
C GLY A 240 0.28 -24.75 8.14
N ASP A 241 -1.02 -25.00 8.08
CA ASP A 241 -1.59 -26.33 8.00
C ASP A 241 -1.20 -27.07 6.70
N MET A 242 -1.16 -26.37 5.56
CA MET A 242 -0.70 -26.94 4.30
C MET A 242 0.77 -27.37 4.38
N HIS A 243 1.62 -26.53 4.99
CA HIS A 243 3.03 -26.88 5.25
C HIS A 243 3.14 -28.06 6.22
N ALA A 244 2.33 -28.11 7.28
CA ALA A 244 2.32 -29.22 8.22
C ALA A 244 1.88 -30.53 7.56
N CYS A 245 0.93 -30.50 6.61
CA CYS A 245 0.60 -31.67 5.78
C CYS A 245 1.81 -32.12 4.95
N ALA A 246 2.53 -31.17 4.33
CA ALA A 246 3.73 -31.49 3.56
C ALA A 246 4.84 -32.10 4.44
N ASP A 247 5.09 -31.54 5.62
CA ASP A 247 6.06 -32.09 6.58
C ASP A 247 5.68 -33.48 7.06
N ARG A 248 4.40 -33.72 7.39
CA ARG A 248 3.90 -35.06 7.72
C ARG A 248 4.11 -36.05 6.58
N ILE A 249 3.92 -35.63 5.32
CA ILE A 249 4.22 -36.47 4.16
C ILE A 249 5.72 -36.78 4.12
N ILE A 250 6.59 -35.78 4.23
CA ILE A 250 8.04 -35.97 4.21
C ILE A 250 8.50 -36.92 5.32
N ASP A 251 8.00 -36.73 6.54
CA ASP A 251 8.34 -37.56 7.71
C ASP A 251 7.94 -39.03 7.54
N LEU A 252 6.85 -39.31 6.81
CA LEU A 252 6.46 -40.68 6.48
C LEU A 252 7.47 -41.39 5.57
N PHE A 253 8.30 -40.64 4.81
CA PHE A 253 9.32 -41.19 3.91
C PHE A 253 10.76 -41.00 4.42
N LYS A 254 11.00 -40.25 5.51
CA LYS A 254 12.34 -40.08 6.11
C LYS A 254 12.77 -41.34 6.90
N CYS A 255 14.01 -41.80 6.68
CA CYS A 255 14.65 -42.83 7.53
C CYS A 255 15.14 -42.21 8.84
N ARG A 256 14.87 -42.84 10.00
CA ARG A 256 15.39 -42.34 11.28
C ARG A 256 16.84 -42.78 11.47
N GLN A 257 17.81 -41.95 11.13
CA GLN A 257 19.23 -42.22 11.44
C GLN A 257 19.50 -42.07 12.94
N ARG A 258 20.00 -43.11 13.59
CA ARG A 258 20.51 -43.06 14.97
C ARG A 258 21.95 -43.60 14.99
N GLY A 259 22.92 -42.71 14.73
CA GLY A 259 24.35 -43.07 14.64
C GLY A 259 24.76 -43.69 13.29
N ASN A 260 26.05 -44.04 13.18
CA ASN A 260 26.73 -44.51 11.94
C ASN A 260 26.31 -45.92 11.48
N THR A 261 25.21 -46.47 11.99
CA THR A 261 24.69 -47.79 11.60
C THR A 261 23.17 -47.69 11.47
N MET A 262 22.66 -47.80 10.24
CA MET A 262 21.22 -47.88 9.97
C MET A 262 20.66 -49.16 10.60
N VAL A 263 19.57 -49.02 11.36
CA VAL A 263 18.79 -50.16 11.83
C VAL A 263 18.01 -50.74 10.65
N PRO A 264 18.12 -52.05 10.33
CA PRO A 264 17.47 -52.66 9.16
C PRO A 264 15.93 -52.56 9.13
N ASP A 265 15.28 -52.42 10.28
CA ASP A 265 13.81 -52.39 10.42
C ASP A 265 13.13 -51.08 9.92
N ASP A 266 13.91 -50.03 9.64
CA ASP A 266 13.36 -48.71 9.33
C ASP A 266 13.30 -48.40 7.82
N VAL A 267 13.84 -49.30 6.98
CA VAL A 267 13.79 -49.14 5.53
C VAL A 267 12.44 -49.63 5.01
N LEU A 268 11.61 -48.72 4.45
CA LEU A 268 10.26 -49.02 3.96
C LEU A 268 10.23 -50.10 2.87
N SER A 269 11.36 -50.34 2.20
CA SER A 269 11.52 -51.36 1.17
C SER A 269 11.45 -52.80 1.69
N HIS A 270 11.76 -53.04 2.97
CA HIS A 270 11.76 -54.39 3.56
C HIS A 270 10.36 -54.85 4.01
N ASN A 271 9.39 -53.93 4.08
CA ASN A 271 8.01 -54.23 4.46
C ASN A 271 7.02 -53.65 3.44
N PRO A 272 6.59 -54.42 2.42
CA PRO A 272 5.69 -53.95 1.38
C PRO A 272 4.33 -53.45 1.91
N ALA A 273 3.84 -54.03 3.01
CA ALA A 273 2.60 -53.60 3.64
C ALA A 273 2.75 -52.20 4.29
N LYS A 274 3.88 -51.92 4.92
CA LYS A 274 4.21 -50.60 5.50
C LYS A 274 4.33 -49.54 4.40
N LEU A 275 4.94 -49.86 3.26
CA LEU A 275 5.03 -48.95 2.09
C LEU A 275 3.64 -48.59 1.54
N CYS A 276 2.77 -49.58 1.37
CA CYS A 276 1.43 -49.35 0.84
C CYS A 276 0.58 -48.50 1.80
N TYR A 277 0.72 -48.73 3.12
CA TYR A 277 0.11 -47.90 4.15
C TYR A 277 0.63 -46.44 4.11
N VAL A 278 1.95 -46.25 4.01
CA VAL A 278 2.58 -44.92 3.92
C VAL A 278 2.11 -44.16 2.68
N MET A 279 2.01 -44.81 1.52
CA MET A 279 1.48 -44.18 0.30
C MET A 279 0.01 -43.75 0.46
N LYS A 280 -0.84 -44.61 1.05
CA LYS A 280 -2.23 -44.26 1.35
C LYS A 280 -2.32 -43.07 2.31
N GLN A 281 -1.49 -43.04 3.34
CA GLN A 281 -1.48 -41.96 4.31
C GLN A 281 -1.00 -40.64 3.68
N ALA A 282 0.02 -40.69 2.81
CA ALA A 282 0.51 -39.53 2.08
C ALA A 282 -0.55 -38.93 1.15
N LEU A 283 -1.32 -39.77 0.44
CA LEU A 283 -2.44 -39.33 -0.39
C LEU A 283 -3.54 -38.65 0.44
N ARG A 284 -3.85 -39.18 1.64
CA ARG A 284 -4.83 -38.57 2.55
C ARG A 284 -4.39 -37.19 3.05
N GLU A 285 -3.13 -37.04 3.44
CA GLU A 285 -2.55 -35.74 3.81
C GLU A 285 -2.55 -34.76 2.63
N GLY A 286 -2.25 -35.24 1.42
CA GLY A 286 -2.33 -34.45 0.20
C GLY A 286 -3.74 -33.94 -0.10
N ALA A 287 -4.76 -34.79 0.10
CA ALA A 287 -6.16 -34.39 -0.05
C ALA A 287 -6.57 -33.30 0.95
N ILE A 288 -6.09 -33.40 2.21
CA ILE A 288 -6.30 -32.34 3.22
C ILE A 288 -5.62 -31.04 2.79
N ALA A 289 -4.34 -31.09 2.41
CA ALA A 289 -3.60 -29.90 1.95
C ALA A 289 -4.31 -29.21 0.77
N PHE A 290 -4.80 -29.99 -0.20
CA PHE A 290 -5.57 -29.48 -1.33
C PHE A 290 -6.90 -28.84 -0.90
N SER A 291 -7.62 -29.46 0.03
CA SER A 291 -8.86 -28.88 0.57
C SER A 291 -8.62 -27.54 1.27
N LYS A 292 -7.50 -27.39 2.00
CA LYS A 292 -7.11 -26.13 2.67
C LYS A 292 -6.70 -25.05 1.67
N TYR A 293 -6.01 -25.43 0.60
CA TYR A 293 -5.74 -24.53 -0.53
C TYR A 293 -7.02 -24.02 -1.19
N MET A 294 -8.00 -24.90 -1.40
CA MET A 294 -9.31 -24.50 -1.95
C MET A 294 -10.04 -23.51 -1.04
N ILE A 295 -9.97 -23.69 0.28
CA ILE A 295 -10.52 -22.73 1.26
C ILE A 295 -9.79 -21.39 1.16
N LEU A 296 -8.45 -21.40 1.10
CA LEU A 296 -7.65 -20.18 0.95
C LEU A 296 -8.05 -19.39 -0.30
N CYS A 297 -8.22 -20.07 -1.44
CA CYS A 297 -8.64 -19.44 -2.68
C CYS A 297 -10.07 -18.88 -2.63
N ASP A 298 -11.02 -19.63 -2.06
CA ASP A 298 -12.41 -19.19 -1.89
C ASP A 298 -12.51 -17.99 -0.95
N LEU A 299 -11.79 -18.02 0.18
CA LEU A 299 -11.70 -16.94 1.16
C LEU A 299 -11.14 -15.66 0.53
N PHE A 300 -10.03 -15.77 -0.21
CA PHE A 300 -9.39 -14.62 -0.85
C PHE A 300 -10.28 -14.03 -1.96
N ALA A 301 -10.93 -14.87 -2.78
CA ALA A 301 -11.74 -14.40 -3.89
C ALA A 301 -13.08 -13.78 -3.44
N ARG A 302 -13.75 -14.36 -2.43
CA ARG A 302 -15.02 -13.81 -1.90
C ARG A 302 -14.81 -12.49 -1.16
N ARG A 303 -13.67 -12.35 -0.48
CA ARG A 303 -13.36 -11.14 0.31
C ARG A 303 -12.45 -10.16 -0.42
N SER A 304 -12.12 -10.37 -1.70
CA SER A 304 -11.22 -9.49 -2.46
C SER A 304 -11.78 -8.08 -2.67
N GLY A 305 -13.10 -7.91 -2.65
CA GLY A 305 -13.78 -6.61 -2.68
C GLY A 305 -14.04 -6.02 -1.30
N GLU A 306 -13.94 -6.84 -0.24
CA GLU A 306 -14.06 -6.38 1.14
C GLU A 306 -12.71 -5.87 1.65
N LEU A 307 -11.61 -6.51 1.23
CA LEU A 307 -10.28 -6.19 1.70
C LEU A 307 -9.68 -4.93 1.04
N PRO A 308 -9.02 -4.09 1.84
CA PRO A 308 -8.22 -2.96 1.39
C PRO A 308 -7.03 -3.43 0.51
N ARG A 309 -6.49 -2.52 -0.29
CA ARG A 309 -5.41 -2.83 -1.23
C ARG A 309 -4.15 -3.37 -0.55
N GLU A 310 -3.72 -2.73 0.52
CA GLU A 310 -2.50 -3.07 1.26
C GLU A 310 -2.56 -4.48 1.85
N GLU A 311 -3.66 -4.88 2.49
CA GLU A 311 -3.77 -6.24 3.04
C GLU A 311 -3.78 -7.30 1.95
N ARG A 312 -4.41 -7.03 0.81
CA ARG A 312 -4.36 -7.95 -0.33
C ARG A 312 -2.92 -8.15 -0.80
N HIS A 313 -2.13 -7.09 -0.82
CA HIS A 313 -0.70 -7.18 -1.15
C HIS A 313 0.08 -7.94 -0.09
N ASP A 314 -0.15 -7.68 1.20
CA ASP A 314 0.50 -8.40 2.29
C ASP A 314 0.19 -9.89 2.28
N ILE A 315 -1.07 -10.27 2.03
CA ILE A 315 -1.47 -11.67 1.89
C ILE A 315 -0.73 -12.32 0.71
N ILE A 316 -0.69 -11.66 -0.44
CA ILE A 316 0.00 -12.17 -1.65
C ILE A 316 1.53 -12.25 -1.42
N LYS A 317 2.09 -11.31 -0.67
CA LYS A 317 3.51 -11.30 -0.30
C LYS A 317 3.82 -12.44 0.66
N TYR A 318 2.99 -12.61 1.68
CA TYR A 318 3.09 -13.72 2.60
C TYR A 318 3.00 -15.07 1.88
N THR A 319 2.03 -15.26 0.98
CA THR A 319 1.92 -16.50 0.19
C THR A 319 3.14 -16.70 -0.71
N LYS A 320 3.71 -15.63 -1.30
CA LYS A 320 4.97 -15.71 -2.05
C LYS A 320 6.11 -16.25 -1.19
N THR A 321 6.32 -15.66 0.00
CA THR A 321 7.41 -16.10 0.89
C THR A 321 7.26 -17.56 1.32
N ARG A 322 6.03 -17.98 1.62
CA ARG A 322 5.71 -19.35 2.01
C ARG A 322 5.79 -20.35 0.85
N PHE A 323 5.52 -19.92 -0.37
CA PHE A 323 5.67 -20.76 -1.56
C PHE A 323 7.11 -21.25 -1.76
N HIS A 324 8.13 -20.43 -1.47
CA HIS A 324 9.54 -20.85 -1.52
C HIS A 324 9.81 -22.01 -0.55
N ILE A 325 9.26 -21.94 0.67
CA ILE A 325 9.35 -23.02 1.66
C ILE A 325 8.68 -24.29 1.15
N PHE A 326 7.53 -24.16 0.48
CA PHE A 326 6.83 -25.31 -0.12
C PHE A 326 7.65 -26.01 -1.22
N ILE A 327 8.35 -25.25 -2.06
CA ILE A 327 9.25 -25.82 -3.08
C ILE A 327 10.39 -26.60 -2.43
N LYS A 328 10.97 -26.08 -1.34
CA LYS A 328 11.98 -26.80 -0.56
C LYS A 328 11.42 -28.09 0.05
N GLN A 329 10.24 -28.05 0.64
CA GLN A 329 9.55 -29.24 1.16
C GLN A 329 9.30 -30.28 0.06
N LEU A 330 8.93 -29.84 -1.13
CA LEU A 330 8.70 -30.71 -2.28
C LEU A 330 10.01 -31.35 -2.77
N HIS A 331 11.13 -30.61 -2.76
CA HIS A 331 12.46 -31.16 -3.01
C HIS A 331 12.86 -32.21 -1.95
N GLU A 332 12.72 -31.88 -0.66
CA GLU A 332 12.99 -32.82 0.46
C GLU A 332 12.14 -34.09 0.37
N PHE A 333 10.86 -33.96 -0.02
CA PHE A 333 9.98 -35.11 -0.25
C PHE A 333 10.53 -36.02 -1.36
N PHE A 334 10.86 -35.46 -2.52
CA PHE A 334 11.35 -36.27 -3.64
C PHE A 334 12.72 -36.89 -3.35
N ASP A 335 13.58 -36.23 -2.58
CA ASP A 335 14.86 -36.78 -2.15
C ASP A 335 14.71 -37.92 -1.13
N ALA A 336 13.83 -37.73 -0.13
CA ALA A 336 13.47 -38.80 0.81
C ALA A 336 12.85 -40.01 0.09
N PHE A 337 11.93 -39.75 -0.85
CA PHE A 337 11.30 -40.77 -1.67
C PHE A 337 12.30 -41.50 -2.57
N LYS A 338 13.23 -40.79 -3.22
CA LYS A 338 14.33 -41.39 -3.99
C LYS A 338 15.22 -42.26 -3.11
N THR A 339 15.56 -41.80 -1.90
CA THR A 339 16.40 -42.56 -0.96
C THR A 339 15.75 -43.89 -0.56
N GLN A 340 14.43 -43.90 -0.31
CA GLN A 340 13.67 -45.13 -0.05
C GLN A 340 13.62 -46.09 -1.26
N LEU A 341 13.62 -45.55 -2.48
CA LEU A 341 13.64 -46.35 -3.71
C LEU A 341 15.05 -46.85 -4.09
N SER A 342 16.10 -46.15 -3.67
CA SER A 342 17.49 -46.48 -4.03
C SER A 342 18.04 -47.71 -3.31
N TYR A 343 17.52 -48.07 -2.13
CA TYR A 343 18.02 -49.14 -1.24
C TYR A 343 17.61 -50.58 -1.66
N LYS A 344 17.23 -50.80 -2.92
CA LYS A 344 16.52 -52.02 -3.38
C LYS A 344 17.35 -52.97 -4.26
N GLU A 345 17.22 -54.27 -4.00
CA GLU A 345 17.58 -55.39 -4.90
C GLU A 345 16.38 -55.83 -5.77
N PRO A 346 16.60 -56.32 -7.00
CA PRO A 346 15.54 -56.65 -7.98
C PRO A 346 14.60 -57.79 -7.55
N GLU A 347 15.00 -58.68 -6.64
CA GLU A 347 14.16 -59.79 -6.14
C GLU A 347 13.00 -59.31 -5.25
N GLN A 348 13.17 -58.18 -4.54
CA GLN A 348 12.15 -57.60 -3.66
C GLN A 348 11.05 -56.85 -4.42
N ASP A 349 11.28 -56.44 -5.68
CA ASP A 349 10.29 -55.71 -6.48
C ASP A 349 9.12 -56.62 -6.93
N GLU A 350 9.37 -57.93 -7.07
CA GLU A 350 8.34 -58.92 -7.40
C GLU A 350 7.46 -59.25 -6.17
N GLU A 351 8.05 -59.27 -4.97
CA GLU A 351 7.33 -59.40 -3.71
C GLU A 351 6.46 -58.16 -3.43
N ILE A 352 7.00 -56.95 -3.61
CA ILE A 352 6.23 -55.71 -3.48
C ILE A 352 5.09 -55.66 -4.50
N ALA A 353 5.33 -56.05 -5.76
CA ALA A 353 4.28 -56.13 -6.78
C ALA A 353 3.17 -57.12 -6.39
N THR A 354 3.50 -58.17 -5.64
CA THR A 354 2.52 -59.15 -5.14
C THR A 354 1.62 -58.58 -4.04
N TYR A 355 2.15 -57.74 -3.16
CA TYR A 355 1.37 -57.07 -2.11
C TYR A 355 0.63 -55.82 -2.60
N PHE A 356 1.21 -55.09 -3.55
CA PHE A 356 0.64 -53.85 -4.08
C PHE A 356 -0.51 -54.11 -5.05
N LEU A 357 -0.50 -55.24 -5.77
CA LEU A 357 -1.50 -55.57 -6.79
C LEU A 357 -2.95 -55.62 -6.24
N PRO A 358 -3.26 -56.35 -5.14
CA PRO A 358 -4.62 -56.38 -4.58
C PRO A 358 -5.08 -55.00 -4.10
N GLU A 359 -4.19 -54.23 -3.49
CA GLU A 359 -4.50 -52.89 -2.99
C GLU A 359 -4.72 -51.87 -4.11
N LEU A 360 -3.95 -52.01 -5.20
CA LEU A 360 -4.11 -51.24 -6.42
C LEU A 360 -5.41 -51.63 -7.14
N GLU A 361 -5.83 -52.89 -7.14
CA GLU A 361 -7.12 -53.32 -7.69
C GLU A 361 -8.32 -52.76 -6.91
N VAL A 362 -8.26 -52.76 -5.57
CA VAL A 362 -9.28 -52.14 -4.72
C VAL A 362 -9.29 -50.61 -4.92
N SER A 363 -8.12 -49.97 -4.98
CA SER A 363 -8.02 -48.53 -5.19
C SER A 363 -8.47 -48.11 -6.59
N LEU A 364 -8.13 -48.87 -7.64
CA LEU A 364 -8.56 -48.62 -9.00
C LEU A 364 -10.05 -48.85 -9.18
N SER A 365 -10.63 -49.90 -8.59
CA SER A 365 -12.08 -50.13 -8.66
C SER A 365 -12.88 -49.02 -7.96
N THR A 366 -12.44 -48.59 -6.78
CA THR A 366 -13.05 -47.47 -6.05
C THR A 366 -12.91 -46.16 -6.82
N LEU A 367 -11.73 -45.88 -7.40
CA LEU A 367 -11.49 -44.69 -8.21
C LEU A 367 -12.27 -44.70 -9.53
N THR A 368 -12.40 -45.85 -10.18
CA THR A 368 -13.22 -46.04 -11.37
C THR A 368 -14.69 -45.74 -11.07
N LYS A 369 -15.22 -46.25 -9.96
CA LYS A 369 -16.59 -45.97 -9.51
C LYS A 369 -16.81 -44.49 -9.22
N PHE A 370 -15.89 -43.85 -8.48
CA PHE A 370 -15.93 -42.40 -8.25
C PHE A 370 -15.93 -41.59 -9.55
N VAL A 371 -15.07 -41.96 -10.52
CA VAL A 371 -14.99 -41.28 -11.83
C VAL A 371 -16.28 -41.45 -12.63
N GLU A 372 -16.90 -42.62 -12.60
CA GLU A 372 -18.19 -42.88 -13.25
C GLU A 372 -19.33 -42.07 -12.63
N ASP A 373 -19.42 -42.06 -11.29
CA ASP A 373 -20.44 -41.30 -10.54
C ASP A 373 -20.24 -39.79 -10.72
N PHE A 374 -19.00 -39.31 -10.68
CA PHE A 374 -18.66 -37.90 -10.92
C PHE A 374 -18.97 -37.46 -12.36
N LYS A 375 -18.64 -38.29 -13.35
CA LYS A 375 -18.96 -38.04 -14.77
C LYS A 375 -20.47 -37.95 -14.97
N SER A 376 -21.23 -38.92 -14.46
CA SER A 376 -22.71 -38.95 -14.56
C SER A 376 -23.37 -37.71 -13.92
N ALA A 377 -22.87 -37.30 -12.75
CA ALA A 377 -23.34 -36.10 -12.07
C ALA A 377 -23.05 -34.82 -12.86
N LEU A 378 -21.87 -34.74 -13.50
CA LEU A 378 -21.45 -33.63 -14.35
C LEU A 378 -22.30 -33.53 -15.63
N ASP A 379 -22.55 -34.65 -16.31
CA ASP A 379 -23.41 -34.76 -17.50
C ASP A 379 -24.85 -34.29 -17.21
N THR A 380 -25.40 -34.72 -16.05
CA THR A 380 -26.74 -34.35 -15.58
C THR A 380 -26.83 -32.85 -15.26
N ALA A 381 -25.81 -32.27 -14.63
CA ALA A 381 -25.75 -30.85 -14.29
C ALA A 381 -25.75 -29.94 -15.53
N ILE A 382 -25.08 -30.36 -16.61
CA ILE A 382 -24.99 -29.57 -17.85
C ILE A 382 -26.29 -29.66 -18.66
N SER A 383 -26.86 -30.85 -18.78
CA SER A 383 -28.09 -31.10 -19.54
C SER A 383 -29.29 -30.33 -18.95
N LYS A 384 -29.35 -30.23 -17.61
CA LYS A 384 -30.36 -29.43 -16.90
C LYS A 384 -30.23 -27.93 -17.17
N ASN A 385 -29.01 -27.38 -17.20
CA ASN A 385 -28.78 -25.95 -17.49
C ASN A 385 -29.10 -25.55 -18.93
N ILE A 386 -28.85 -26.44 -19.89
CA ILE A 386 -29.23 -26.21 -21.30
C ILE A 386 -30.77 -26.17 -21.42
N SER A 387 -31.47 -27.10 -20.75
CA SER A 387 -32.94 -27.15 -20.74
C SER A 387 -33.61 -25.98 -20.00
N ASP A 388 -33.04 -25.53 -18.88
CA ASP A 388 -33.57 -24.40 -18.11
C ASP A 388 -33.42 -23.05 -18.86
N LYS A 389 -32.40 -22.93 -19.73
CA LYS A 389 -32.19 -21.73 -20.56
C LYS A 389 -33.12 -21.66 -21.78
N GLU A 390 -33.42 -22.78 -22.42
CA GLU A 390 -34.43 -22.84 -23.51
C GLU A 390 -35.84 -22.43 -23.02
N LYS A 391 -36.09 -22.54 -21.71
CA LYS A 391 -37.32 -22.06 -21.06
C LYS A 391 -37.27 -20.56 -20.75
N ALA A 392 -36.12 -20.03 -20.30
CA ALA A 392 -35.94 -18.61 -19.98
C ALA A 392 -35.92 -17.69 -21.23
N GLU A 393 -35.33 -18.15 -22.35
CA GLU A 393 -35.32 -17.38 -23.62
C GLU A 393 -36.72 -17.20 -24.23
N LYS A 394 -37.70 -18.00 -23.82
CA LYS A 394 -39.11 -17.83 -24.23
C LYS A 394 -39.88 -16.81 -23.40
N THR A 395 -39.36 -16.38 -22.24
CA THR A 395 -40.10 -15.52 -21.29
C THR A 395 -39.68 -14.04 -21.31
N GLU A 396 -38.47 -13.69 -21.79
CA GLU A 396 -37.93 -12.31 -21.74
C GLU A 396 -38.10 -11.49 -23.05
N LYS A 397 -39.26 -11.53 -23.70
CA LYS A 397 -39.53 -10.68 -24.90
C LYS A 397 -40.21 -9.33 -24.62
N HIS A 398 -40.49 -8.95 -23.37
CA HIS A 398 -41.19 -7.69 -23.08
C HIS A 398 -40.65 -6.91 -21.87
N LYS A 399 -39.65 -6.05 -22.09
CA LYS A 399 -39.48 -4.67 -21.55
C LYS A 399 -38.09 -4.16 -21.94
N LYS A 400 -38.00 -3.10 -22.76
CA LYS A 400 -36.75 -2.45 -23.15
C LYS A 400 -36.59 -1.14 -22.37
N ASP A 401 -35.51 -1.07 -21.60
CA ASP A 401 -34.92 0.16 -21.06
C ASP A 401 -33.49 0.26 -21.62
N VAL A 402 -33.07 1.47 -22.04
CA VAL A 402 -31.91 1.69 -22.94
C VAL A 402 -30.57 1.66 -22.19
N LYS A 403 -30.53 2.08 -20.91
CA LYS A 403 -29.35 1.98 -20.02
C LYS A 403 -28.88 0.53 -19.81
N ASP A 404 -29.74 -0.45 -20.05
CA ASP A 404 -29.51 -1.87 -19.78
C ASP A 404 -28.83 -2.61 -20.95
N VAL A 405 -28.61 -1.95 -22.10
CA VAL A 405 -28.16 -2.62 -23.35
C VAL A 405 -26.68 -3.02 -23.31
N LEU A 406 -25.77 -2.15 -22.85
CA LEU A 406 -24.35 -2.50 -22.72
C LEU A 406 -24.12 -3.57 -21.63
N GLY A 407 -24.77 -3.38 -20.48
CA GLY A 407 -24.78 -4.35 -19.39
C GLY A 407 -25.32 -5.71 -19.83
N LYS A 408 -26.46 -5.75 -20.56
CA LYS A 408 -27.04 -7.00 -21.11
C LYS A 408 -26.16 -7.64 -22.18
N THR A 409 -25.59 -6.85 -23.10
CA THR A 409 -24.75 -7.35 -24.19
C THR A 409 -23.45 -7.96 -23.64
N LEU A 410 -22.79 -7.27 -22.70
CA LEU A 410 -21.59 -7.78 -22.05
C LEU A 410 -21.92 -8.98 -21.13
N LYS A 411 -23.00 -8.93 -20.34
CA LYS A 411 -23.47 -10.10 -19.55
C LYS A 411 -23.78 -11.31 -20.43
N HIS A 412 -24.38 -11.10 -21.61
CA HIS A 412 -24.68 -12.17 -22.56
C HIS A 412 -23.42 -12.76 -23.19
N ALA A 413 -22.47 -11.92 -23.63
CA ALA A 413 -21.19 -12.36 -24.19
C ALA A 413 -20.35 -13.14 -23.15
N LEU A 414 -20.29 -12.65 -21.91
CA LEU A 414 -19.62 -13.32 -20.80
C LEU A 414 -20.27 -14.67 -20.47
N HIS A 415 -21.59 -14.74 -20.39
CA HIS A 415 -22.31 -15.99 -20.14
C HIS A 415 -22.13 -17.02 -21.27
N ILE A 416 -22.04 -16.60 -22.54
CA ILE A 416 -21.68 -17.50 -23.65
C ILE A 416 -20.25 -18.03 -23.48
N ARG A 417 -19.31 -17.17 -23.05
CA ARG A 417 -17.93 -17.56 -22.76
C ARG A 417 -17.86 -18.56 -21.59
N GLU A 418 -18.68 -18.38 -20.55
CA GLU A 418 -18.84 -19.33 -19.43
C GLU A 418 -19.30 -20.69 -19.90
N LEU A 419 -20.39 -20.75 -20.68
CA LEU A 419 -20.95 -22.00 -21.17
C LEU A 419 -19.96 -22.75 -22.08
N LYS A 420 -19.22 -22.02 -22.94
CA LYS A 420 -18.18 -22.61 -23.77
C LYS A 420 -17.00 -23.15 -22.96
N LYS A 421 -16.54 -22.39 -21.94
CA LYS A 421 -15.48 -22.85 -21.02
C LYS A 421 -15.90 -24.08 -20.24
N LEU A 422 -17.11 -24.07 -19.67
CA LEU A 422 -17.65 -25.20 -18.91
C LEU A 422 -17.79 -26.44 -19.79
N LYS A 423 -18.30 -26.29 -21.02
CA LYS A 423 -18.36 -27.38 -22.00
C LYS A 423 -16.98 -27.88 -22.40
N TYR A 424 -16.02 -27.00 -22.62
CA TYR A 424 -14.64 -27.39 -22.92
C TYR A 424 -13.97 -28.16 -21.75
N ILE A 425 -14.13 -27.68 -20.52
CA ILE A 425 -13.61 -28.35 -19.31
C ILE A 425 -14.28 -29.71 -19.15
N HIS A 426 -15.61 -29.77 -19.34
CA HIS A 426 -16.37 -31.01 -19.36
C HIS A 426 -15.82 -31.99 -20.38
N ASP A 427 -15.73 -31.60 -21.65
CA ASP A 427 -15.30 -32.47 -22.74
C ASP A 427 -13.84 -32.94 -22.53
N THR A 428 -12.98 -32.05 -21.99
CA THR A 428 -11.60 -32.39 -21.63
C THR A 428 -11.53 -33.35 -20.44
N ALA A 429 -12.33 -33.12 -19.39
CA ALA A 429 -12.38 -33.97 -18.20
C ALA A 429 -12.97 -35.35 -18.56
N SER A 430 -14.09 -35.38 -19.27
CA SER A 430 -14.73 -36.60 -19.77
C SER A 430 -13.80 -37.40 -20.69
N GLY A 431 -13.04 -36.75 -21.58
CA GLY A 431 -12.04 -37.42 -22.40
C GLY A 431 -10.88 -38.02 -21.58
N LYS A 432 -10.38 -37.30 -20.57
CA LYS A 432 -9.35 -37.84 -19.64
C LYS A 432 -9.88 -38.97 -18.78
N PHE A 433 -11.13 -38.88 -18.32
CA PHE A 433 -11.80 -39.93 -17.57
C PHE A 433 -12.03 -41.18 -18.42
N GLU A 434 -12.49 -41.05 -19.67
CA GLU A 434 -12.62 -42.17 -20.60
C GLU A 434 -11.28 -42.84 -20.88
N PHE A 435 -10.22 -42.04 -21.10
CA PHE A 435 -8.87 -42.57 -21.25
C PHE A 435 -8.39 -43.32 -19.99
N PHE A 436 -8.67 -42.77 -18.80
CA PHE A 436 -8.34 -43.42 -17.53
C PHE A 436 -9.12 -44.73 -17.34
N LEU A 437 -10.43 -44.73 -17.60
CA LEU A 437 -11.30 -45.90 -17.51
C LEU A 437 -10.88 -46.98 -18.51
N ASP A 438 -10.50 -46.62 -19.74
CA ASP A 438 -9.94 -47.54 -20.73
C ASP A 438 -8.58 -48.10 -20.28
N LYS A 439 -7.68 -47.26 -19.75
CA LYS A 439 -6.37 -47.70 -19.25
C LYS A 439 -6.49 -48.61 -18.03
N ALA A 440 -7.36 -48.28 -17.08
CA ALA A 440 -7.67 -49.10 -15.91
C ALA A 440 -8.34 -50.42 -16.33
N GLY A 441 -9.26 -50.37 -17.29
CA GLY A 441 -9.88 -51.56 -17.89
C GLY A 441 -8.88 -52.47 -18.61
N ARG A 442 -7.93 -51.89 -19.37
CA ARG A 442 -6.84 -52.64 -20.04
C ARG A 442 -5.89 -53.27 -19.02
N PHE A 443 -5.58 -52.57 -17.94
CA PHE A 443 -4.78 -53.13 -16.84
C PHE A 443 -5.51 -54.32 -16.19
N ASN A 444 -6.81 -54.15 -15.90
CA ASN A 444 -7.68 -55.19 -15.31
C ASN A 444 -8.06 -56.34 -16.26
N ARG A 445 -7.68 -56.29 -17.55
CA ARG A 445 -7.84 -57.40 -18.51
C ARG A 445 -6.58 -58.26 -18.68
N LYS A 446 -5.41 -57.77 -18.26
CA LYS A 446 -4.13 -58.49 -18.36
C LYS A 446 -4.04 -59.64 -17.36
N SER A 447 -3.18 -60.62 -17.61
CA SER A 447 -2.95 -61.71 -16.64
C SER A 447 -2.31 -61.19 -15.35
N VAL A 448 -2.47 -61.91 -14.23
CA VAL A 448 -1.88 -61.53 -12.93
C VAL A 448 -0.36 -61.38 -13.04
N HIS A 449 0.31 -62.25 -13.81
CA HIS A 449 1.75 -62.19 -14.07
C HIS A 449 2.15 -60.94 -14.86
N GLU A 450 1.40 -60.59 -15.90
CA GLU A 450 1.63 -59.37 -16.69
C GLU A 450 1.44 -58.09 -15.87
N ARG A 451 0.45 -58.06 -14.97
CA ARG A 451 0.23 -56.89 -14.08
C ARG A 451 1.37 -56.71 -13.09
N LYS A 452 1.85 -57.79 -12.47
CA LYS A 452 3.01 -57.75 -11.57
C LYS A 452 4.27 -57.28 -12.30
N SER A 453 4.51 -57.81 -13.50
CA SER A 453 5.63 -57.39 -14.35
C SER A 453 5.55 -55.91 -14.74
N LEU A 454 4.35 -55.37 -15.01
CA LEU A 454 4.14 -53.94 -15.27
C LEU A 454 4.37 -53.07 -14.03
N ILE A 455 3.95 -53.50 -12.85
CA ILE A 455 4.20 -52.77 -11.59
C ILE A 455 5.70 -52.75 -11.29
N SER A 456 6.39 -53.88 -11.43
CA SER A 456 7.83 -53.98 -11.24
C SER A 456 8.60 -53.09 -12.25
N SER A 457 8.24 -53.16 -13.53
CA SER A 457 8.79 -52.27 -14.58
C SER A 457 8.51 -50.79 -14.32
N PHE A 458 7.32 -50.45 -13.79
CA PHE A 458 6.97 -49.08 -13.41
C PHE A 458 7.81 -48.59 -12.22
N LEU A 459 7.97 -49.39 -11.17
CA LEU A 459 8.82 -49.06 -10.02
C LEU A 459 10.27 -48.85 -10.43
N GLN A 460 10.79 -49.68 -11.35
CA GLN A 460 12.14 -49.56 -11.89
C GLN A 460 12.30 -48.30 -12.76
N THR A 461 11.31 -48.01 -13.63
CA THR A 461 11.29 -46.77 -14.43
C THR A 461 11.22 -45.52 -13.56
N LEU A 462 10.44 -45.58 -12.48
CA LEU A 462 10.25 -44.48 -11.54
C LEU A 462 11.52 -44.22 -10.72
N LYS A 463 12.25 -45.29 -10.33
CA LYS A 463 13.56 -45.23 -9.67
C LYS A 463 14.65 -44.67 -10.58
N ASP A 464 14.84 -45.27 -11.75
CA ASP A 464 16.03 -45.04 -12.58
C ASP A 464 15.89 -43.82 -13.50
N ARG A 465 14.67 -43.41 -13.84
CA ARG A 465 14.41 -42.36 -14.84
C ARG A 465 13.55 -41.22 -14.31
N GLU A 466 12.38 -41.49 -13.73
CA GLU A 466 11.42 -40.41 -13.42
C GLU A 466 11.78 -39.61 -12.17
N ALA A 467 12.14 -40.24 -11.05
CA ALA A 467 12.44 -39.53 -9.81
C ALA A 467 13.62 -38.54 -9.94
N PRO A 468 14.77 -38.91 -10.57
CA PRO A 468 15.87 -37.95 -10.80
C PRO A 468 15.45 -36.77 -11.69
N LEU A 469 14.65 -37.03 -12.73
CA LEU A 469 14.15 -35.99 -13.63
C LEU A 469 13.17 -35.04 -12.92
N ILE A 470 12.33 -35.57 -12.02
CA ILE A 470 11.40 -34.75 -11.23
C ILE A 470 12.19 -33.86 -10.28
N ILE A 471 13.19 -34.39 -9.56
CA ILE A 471 14.05 -33.59 -8.68
C ILE A 471 14.75 -32.47 -9.46
N GLN A 472 15.35 -32.81 -10.61
CA GLN A 472 16.00 -31.81 -11.47
C GLN A 472 15.02 -30.73 -11.96
N ARG A 473 13.80 -31.10 -12.33
CA ARG A 473 12.76 -30.13 -12.73
C ARG A 473 12.32 -29.25 -11.57
N VAL A 474 12.23 -29.79 -10.36
CA VAL A 474 11.89 -29.03 -9.15
C VAL A 474 12.98 -28.03 -8.82
N GLU A 475 14.26 -28.41 -8.92
CA GLU A 475 15.41 -27.50 -8.74
C GLU A 475 15.44 -26.39 -9.80
N GLN A 476 15.23 -26.75 -11.07
CA GLN A 476 15.10 -25.76 -12.16
C GLN A 476 13.92 -24.82 -11.95
N PHE A 477 12.80 -25.33 -11.45
CA PHE A 477 11.62 -24.54 -11.14
C PHE A 477 11.86 -23.60 -9.95
N ALA A 478 12.54 -24.07 -8.89
CA ALA A 478 12.95 -23.26 -7.75
C ALA A 478 13.81 -22.07 -8.19
N PHE A 479 14.83 -22.33 -9.01
CA PHE A 479 15.71 -21.30 -9.57
C PHE A 479 14.95 -20.28 -10.43
N MET A 480 14.00 -20.73 -11.25
CA MET A 480 13.16 -19.83 -12.05
C MET A 480 12.27 -18.92 -11.19
N ILE A 481 11.77 -19.39 -10.04
CA ILE A 481 10.96 -18.57 -9.14
C ILE A 481 11.81 -17.47 -8.48
N GLU A 482 13.02 -17.81 -8.05
CA GLU A 482 13.94 -16.89 -7.36
C GLU A 482 14.49 -15.81 -8.31
N GLU A 483 14.87 -16.16 -9.54
CA GLU A 483 15.43 -15.19 -10.51
C GLU A 483 14.40 -14.48 -11.39
N LYS A 484 13.30 -15.13 -11.79
CA LYS A 484 12.47 -14.65 -12.92
C LYS A 484 11.11 -14.08 -12.52
N TRP A 485 10.48 -14.57 -11.46
CA TRP A 485 9.11 -14.13 -11.12
C TRP A 485 9.10 -12.80 -10.37
N LYS A 486 9.04 -11.72 -11.16
CA LYS A 486 8.78 -10.37 -10.68
C LYS A 486 7.46 -10.32 -9.89
N TRP A 487 7.34 -9.37 -8.96
CA TRP A 487 6.15 -9.20 -8.11
C TRP A 487 4.83 -9.21 -8.91
N LYS A 488 4.81 -8.54 -10.07
CA LYS A 488 3.67 -8.45 -10.98
C LYS A 488 3.20 -9.83 -11.48
N GLU A 489 4.12 -10.70 -11.90
CA GLU A 489 3.81 -12.03 -12.45
C GLU A 489 3.27 -12.99 -11.37
N TRP A 490 3.85 -12.96 -10.16
CA TRP A 490 3.35 -13.75 -9.03
C TRP A 490 1.95 -13.30 -8.60
N LYS A 491 1.76 -11.99 -8.44
CA LYS A 491 0.48 -11.38 -8.08
C LYS A 491 -0.61 -11.77 -9.09
N TYR A 492 -0.28 -11.71 -10.39
CA TYR A 492 -1.14 -12.20 -11.46
C TYR A 492 -1.49 -13.68 -11.31
N LEU A 493 -0.49 -14.57 -11.17
CA LEU A 493 -0.74 -16.01 -11.08
C LEU A 493 -1.58 -16.35 -9.84
N PHE A 494 -1.31 -15.70 -8.71
CA PHE A 494 -2.06 -15.88 -7.49
C PHE A 494 -3.52 -15.42 -7.63
N LYS A 495 -3.77 -14.22 -8.16
CA LYS A 495 -5.13 -13.73 -8.41
C LYS A 495 -5.88 -14.62 -9.41
N LEU A 496 -5.21 -15.08 -10.48
CA LEU A 496 -5.80 -15.96 -11.48
C LEU A 496 -6.17 -17.32 -10.92
N THR A 497 -5.26 -17.94 -10.15
CA THR A 497 -5.49 -19.27 -9.57
C THR A 497 -6.55 -19.22 -8.48
N SER A 498 -6.49 -18.24 -7.58
CA SER A 498 -7.50 -18.04 -6.54
C SER A 498 -8.89 -17.78 -7.11
N SER A 499 -9.01 -16.90 -8.11
CA SER A 499 -10.28 -16.62 -8.81
C SER A 499 -10.84 -17.86 -9.52
N LYS A 500 -10.01 -18.62 -10.25
CA LYS A 500 -10.46 -19.86 -10.91
C LYS A 500 -10.89 -20.94 -9.92
N MET A 501 -10.17 -21.08 -8.80
CA MET A 501 -10.50 -22.08 -7.79
C MET A 501 -11.78 -21.69 -7.05
N ALA A 502 -11.96 -20.43 -6.69
CA ALA A 502 -13.19 -19.93 -6.10
C ALA A 502 -14.40 -20.11 -7.02
N TRP A 503 -14.26 -19.84 -8.32
CA TRP A 503 -15.29 -20.15 -9.32
C TRP A 503 -15.66 -21.62 -9.29
N THR A 504 -14.64 -22.49 -9.27
CA THR A 504 -14.81 -23.94 -9.27
C THR A 504 -15.56 -24.38 -8.01
N VAL A 505 -15.20 -23.86 -6.83
CA VAL A 505 -15.90 -24.12 -5.55
C VAL A 505 -17.35 -23.65 -5.62
N SER A 506 -17.59 -22.39 -6.03
CA SER A 506 -18.92 -21.81 -6.17
C SER A 506 -19.81 -22.65 -7.11
N LYS A 507 -19.22 -23.11 -8.21
CA LYS A 507 -19.91 -23.94 -9.19
C LYS A 507 -20.20 -25.35 -8.65
N LEU A 508 -19.26 -25.98 -7.97
CA LEU A 508 -19.47 -27.26 -7.27
C LEU A 508 -20.59 -27.13 -6.22
N CYS A 509 -20.63 -26.03 -5.47
CA CYS A 509 -21.70 -25.74 -4.51
C CYS A 509 -23.07 -25.61 -5.19
N SER A 510 -23.15 -24.99 -6.37
CA SER A 510 -24.41 -24.87 -7.12
C SER A 510 -24.97 -26.23 -7.58
N TYR A 511 -24.11 -27.25 -7.69
CA TYR A 511 -24.47 -28.62 -8.09
C TYR A 511 -24.41 -29.62 -6.94
N ARG A 512 -24.33 -29.13 -5.71
CA ARG A 512 -24.16 -29.95 -4.51
C ARG A 512 -25.13 -31.14 -4.43
N HIS A 513 -26.41 -30.93 -4.72
CA HIS A 513 -27.41 -32.01 -4.67
C HIS A 513 -27.15 -33.15 -5.66
N THR A 514 -26.57 -32.85 -6.83
CA THR A 514 -26.24 -33.84 -7.86
C THR A 514 -24.89 -34.51 -7.58
N LEU A 515 -23.95 -33.78 -6.98
CA LEU A 515 -22.59 -34.25 -6.67
C LEU A 515 -22.45 -34.95 -5.30
N GLN A 516 -23.49 -34.89 -4.45
CA GLN A 516 -23.45 -35.43 -3.08
C GLN A 516 -23.02 -36.91 -3.00
N PRO A 517 -23.46 -37.82 -3.90
CA PRO A 517 -23.01 -39.22 -3.87
C PRO A 517 -21.49 -39.37 -4.08
N ALA A 518 -20.94 -38.66 -5.06
CA ALA A 518 -19.50 -38.66 -5.34
C ALA A 518 -18.68 -37.98 -4.23
N ILE A 519 -19.22 -36.93 -3.60
CA ILE A 519 -18.58 -36.26 -2.46
C ILE A 519 -18.54 -37.19 -1.24
N ASN A 520 -19.62 -37.94 -0.97
CA ASN A 520 -19.64 -38.90 0.13
C ASN A 520 -18.64 -40.05 -0.08
N GLU A 521 -18.51 -40.55 -1.31
CA GLU A 521 -17.50 -41.55 -1.65
C GLU A 521 -16.07 -40.99 -1.51
N LEU A 522 -15.84 -39.73 -1.89
CA LEU A 522 -14.55 -39.05 -1.66
C LEU A 522 -14.21 -38.92 -0.17
N VAL A 523 -15.20 -38.58 0.67
CA VAL A 523 -15.04 -38.52 2.14
C VAL A 523 -14.70 -39.89 2.71
N GLU A 524 -15.35 -40.95 2.23
CA GLU A 524 -15.06 -42.33 2.63
C GLU A 524 -13.66 -42.79 2.20
N ILE A 525 -13.19 -42.40 1.01
CA ILE A 525 -11.84 -42.71 0.50
C ILE A 525 -10.76 -42.03 1.37
N VAL A 526 -10.95 -40.75 1.71
CA VAL A 526 -9.96 -39.99 2.49
C VAL A 526 -10.00 -40.37 3.97
N ASN A 527 -11.18 -40.66 4.51
CA ASN A 527 -11.43 -41.13 5.89
C ASN A 527 -10.64 -40.34 6.96
N LYS A 528 -10.75 -39.01 6.93
CA LYS A 528 -10.19 -38.10 7.95
C LYS A 528 -11.18 -37.00 8.27
N GLU A 529 -11.38 -36.74 9.56
CA GLU A 529 -12.30 -35.71 10.05
C GLU A 529 -11.91 -34.31 9.56
N GLU A 530 -10.60 -34.00 9.52
CA GLU A 530 -10.08 -32.74 9.00
C GLU A 530 -10.52 -32.45 7.55
N PHE A 531 -10.55 -33.49 6.70
CA PHE A 531 -10.99 -33.34 5.31
C PHE A 531 -12.49 -33.07 5.22
N THR A 532 -13.29 -33.77 6.01
CA THR A 532 -14.74 -33.55 6.10
C THR A 532 -15.07 -32.14 6.61
N ASN A 533 -14.32 -31.64 7.60
CA ASN A 533 -14.45 -30.28 8.11
C ASN A 533 -14.10 -29.24 7.04
N SER A 534 -13.02 -29.47 6.27
CA SER A 534 -12.68 -28.58 5.15
C SER A 534 -13.77 -28.53 4.07
N LEU A 535 -14.37 -29.66 3.73
CA LEU A 535 -15.48 -29.72 2.76
C LEU A 535 -16.76 -29.06 3.30
N SER A 536 -16.99 -29.16 4.61
CA SER A 536 -18.08 -28.44 5.31
C SER A 536 -17.87 -26.93 5.23
N MET A 537 -16.66 -26.43 5.51
CA MET A 537 -16.32 -25.00 5.38
C MET A 537 -16.51 -24.47 3.96
N LEU A 538 -16.25 -25.31 2.94
CA LEU A 538 -16.51 -24.98 1.52
C LEU A 538 -18.00 -25.03 1.15
N GLY A 539 -18.89 -25.51 2.04
CA GLY A 539 -20.32 -25.62 1.81
C GLY A 539 -20.77 -26.84 0.99
N LEU A 540 -19.88 -27.83 0.81
CA LEU A 540 -20.10 -29.01 -0.05
C LEU A 540 -20.81 -30.18 0.64
N THR A 541 -20.85 -30.20 1.98
CA THR A 541 -21.56 -31.22 2.79
C THR A 541 -22.65 -30.57 3.66
N SER A 542 -23.71 -31.32 4.01
CA SER A 542 -24.72 -30.84 4.96
C SER A 542 -24.23 -31.04 6.38
N GLU A 543 -24.33 -29.99 7.21
CA GLU A 543 -24.15 -30.07 8.65
C GLU A 543 -24.84 -31.32 9.21
N THR A 544 -24.04 -32.25 9.72
CA THR A 544 -24.54 -33.26 10.65
C THR A 544 -25.04 -32.52 11.88
N LYS A 545 -26.36 -32.40 12.01
CA LYS A 545 -27.02 -31.94 13.22
C LYS A 545 -26.48 -32.74 14.41
N THR A 546 -25.70 -32.07 15.25
CA THR A 546 -25.62 -32.42 16.67
C THR A 546 -26.24 -31.25 17.40
N GLU A 547 -27.35 -31.53 18.07
CA GLU A 547 -28.19 -30.56 18.74
C GLU A 547 -27.43 -29.81 19.83
N SER A 548 -27.31 -28.49 19.70
CA SER A 548 -27.73 -27.59 20.76
C SER A 548 -28.15 -26.25 20.15
N SER A 549 -29.33 -25.84 20.57
CA SER A 549 -30.12 -24.72 20.09
C SER A 549 -29.46 -23.35 20.33
N THR A 550 -29.49 -22.50 19.31
CA THR A 550 -30.37 -21.32 19.31
C THR A 550 -30.63 -20.90 17.87
N LYS A 551 -31.92 -20.91 17.49
CA LYS A 551 -32.41 -20.28 16.27
C LYS A 551 -32.18 -18.78 16.40
N ASP A 552 -31.56 -18.17 15.41
CA ASP A 552 -32.09 -16.90 14.93
C ASP A 552 -31.95 -16.78 13.41
N GLU A 553 -33.02 -16.25 12.82
CA GLU A 553 -33.25 -16.14 11.39
C GLU A 553 -32.39 -15.00 10.80
N SER A 554 -31.82 -15.21 9.61
CA SER A 554 -32.23 -14.42 8.43
C SER A 554 -31.30 -14.65 7.23
N LYS A 555 -31.93 -15.03 6.12
CA LYS A 555 -31.48 -14.64 4.78
C LYS A 555 -31.51 -13.12 4.70
N LYS A 556 -30.37 -12.47 4.90
CA LYS A 556 -30.13 -11.12 4.37
C LYS A 556 -28.92 -11.20 3.45
N SER A 557 -29.14 -10.87 2.19
CA SER A 557 -28.10 -10.31 1.33
C SER A 557 -27.61 -9.06 2.05
N THR A 558 -26.55 -9.20 2.83
CA THR A 558 -25.87 -8.09 3.46
C THR A 558 -25.07 -7.42 2.37
N LYS A 559 -25.46 -6.19 2.00
CA LYS A 559 -24.52 -5.22 1.44
C LYS A 559 -23.44 -5.04 2.50
N TYR A 560 -22.27 -5.64 2.29
CA TYR A 560 -21.16 -5.55 3.23
C TYR A 560 -20.43 -4.22 3.04
N ALA A 561 -20.11 -3.56 4.16
CA ALA A 561 -19.32 -2.33 4.18
C ALA A 561 -17.85 -2.63 3.82
N LYS A 562 -17.21 -1.68 3.13
CA LYS A 562 -15.80 -1.70 2.71
C LYS A 562 -14.89 -1.83 3.95
N LEU A 563 -13.98 -2.81 4.01
CA LEU A 563 -13.00 -2.96 5.10
C LEU A 563 -11.72 -2.18 4.74
N SER A 564 -11.11 -1.55 5.74
CA SER A 564 -9.81 -0.87 5.68
C SER A 564 -8.67 -1.81 6.11
N SER A 565 -7.40 -1.50 5.88
CA SER A 565 -6.26 -2.35 6.32
C SER A 565 -5.95 -2.14 7.78
N VAL A 566 -5.48 -3.16 8.50
CA VAL A 566 -4.98 -3.02 9.87
C VAL A 566 -3.95 -1.89 9.95
N GLU A 567 -3.09 -1.75 8.94
CA GLU A 567 -2.10 -0.68 8.87
C GLU A 567 -2.74 0.69 8.59
N SER A 568 -3.67 0.79 7.64
CA SER A 568 -4.43 2.04 7.40
C SER A 568 -5.27 2.47 8.60
N LEU A 569 -5.77 1.52 9.39
CA LEU A 569 -6.49 1.82 10.65
C LEU A 569 -5.57 2.43 11.70
N CYS A 570 -4.25 2.28 11.56
CA CYS A 570 -3.24 2.83 12.46
C CYS A 570 -2.54 4.08 11.88
N ILE A 571 -2.96 4.55 10.71
CA ILE A 571 -2.44 5.76 10.07
C ILE A 571 -3.49 6.85 10.24
N SER A 572 -3.04 8.02 10.72
CA SER A 572 -3.92 9.17 10.84
C SER A 572 -4.39 9.63 9.47
N PRO A 573 -5.66 10.03 9.31
CA PRO A 573 -6.13 10.61 8.06
C PRO A 573 -5.41 11.93 7.78
N ASN A 574 -5.38 12.28 6.49
CA ASN A 574 -4.91 13.59 6.06
C ASN A 574 -5.95 14.66 6.40
N ALA A 575 -5.51 15.92 6.41
CA ALA A 575 -6.36 17.07 6.75
C ALA A 575 -7.71 17.13 6.00
N ARG A 576 -7.73 16.80 4.71
CA ARG A 576 -8.95 16.84 3.86
C ARG A 576 -10.03 15.84 4.31
N ASP A 577 -9.60 14.67 4.78
CA ASP A 577 -10.48 13.56 5.16
C ASP A 577 -10.74 13.52 6.67
N SER A 578 -9.87 14.13 7.48
CA SER A 578 -9.99 14.21 8.93
C SER A 578 -11.22 15.01 9.35
N PHE A 579 -12.02 14.44 10.26
CA PHE A 579 -13.15 15.17 10.85
C PHE A 579 -12.69 16.15 11.94
N THR A 580 -11.58 15.86 12.60
CA THR A 580 -10.93 16.69 13.61
C THR A 580 -10.37 17.95 12.97
N ALA A 581 -9.74 17.86 11.81
CA ALA A 581 -9.30 19.03 11.04
C ALA A 581 -10.47 19.95 10.70
N LYS A 582 -11.58 19.39 10.18
CA LYS A 582 -12.81 20.15 9.89
C LYS A 582 -13.40 20.80 11.15
N ARG A 583 -13.46 20.06 12.26
CA ARG A 583 -13.98 20.57 13.54
C ARG A 583 -13.05 21.60 14.18
N ALA A 584 -11.74 21.48 14.02
CA ALA A 584 -10.77 22.48 14.48
C ALA A 584 -10.94 23.79 13.70
N LEU A 585 -11.11 23.70 12.38
CA LEU A 585 -11.42 24.87 11.55
C LEU A 585 -12.76 25.51 11.94
N ASP A 586 -13.80 24.71 12.17
CA ASP A 586 -15.10 25.21 12.65
C ASP A 586 -14.98 25.87 14.04
N LEU A 587 -14.18 25.30 14.93
CA LEU A 587 -13.92 25.84 16.27
C LEU A 587 -13.24 27.22 16.16
N PHE A 588 -12.24 27.36 15.30
CA PHE A 588 -11.59 28.64 15.01
C PHE A 588 -12.58 29.67 14.48
N LYS A 589 -13.40 29.30 13.47
CA LYS A 589 -14.40 30.20 12.87
C LYS A 589 -15.47 30.66 13.87
N ARG A 590 -15.83 29.80 14.83
CA ARG A 590 -16.82 30.12 15.88
C ARG A 590 -16.25 30.93 17.04
N LYS A 591 -14.93 30.94 17.22
CA LYS A 591 -14.23 31.63 18.33
C LYS A 591 -14.72 31.18 19.73
N GLU A 592 -15.05 29.91 19.88
CA GLU A 592 -15.54 29.33 21.13
C GLU A 592 -14.39 28.80 21.99
N LYS A 593 -14.37 29.07 23.31
CA LYS A 593 -13.38 28.54 24.28
C LYS A 593 -11.91 28.85 23.94
N THR A 594 -11.66 30.00 23.33
CA THR A 594 -10.31 30.51 23.05
C THR A 594 -9.59 30.91 24.34
N ASP A 595 -8.29 30.65 24.43
CA ASP A 595 -7.43 30.91 25.59
C ASP A 595 -6.26 31.85 25.28
N MET A 596 -6.21 32.40 24.05
CA MET A 596 -5.26 33.42 23.62
C MET A 596 -5.81 34.33 22.52
N VAL A 597 -5.10 35.43 22.24
CA VAL A 597 -5.47 36.42 21.21
C VAL A 597 -4.25 36.85 20.38
N PHE A 598 -4.41 36.93 19.06
CA PHE A 598 -3.49 37.66 18.19
C PHE A 598 -3.94 39.11 18.05
N GLU A 599 -3.01 40.04 18.14
CA GLU A 599 -3.24 41.46 17.88
C GLU A 599 -2.48 41.88 16.63
N ILE A 600 -3.18 42.26 15.57
CA ILE A 600 -2.59 42.73 14.32
C ILE A 600 -2.65 44.25 14.31
N ILE A 601 -1.49 44.88 14.15
CA ILE A 601 -1.33 46.33 14.11
C ILE A 601 -0.96 46.73 12.68
N ILE A 602 -1.82 47.53 12.05
CA ILE A 602 -1.56 48.12 10.73
C ILE A 602 -1.24 49.59 10.93
N ILE A 603 -0.08 50.03 10.45
CA ILE A 603 0.36 51.41 10.50
C ILE A 603 0.08 52.06 9.15
N HIS A 604 -0.83 53.04 9.09
CA HIS A 604 -1.05 53.82 7.88
C HIS A 604 0.00 54.92 7.80
N ASP A 605 0.93 54.81 6.85
CA ASP A 605 1.90 55.87 6.60
C ASP A 605 1.19 56.97 5.79
N THR A 606 0.55 57.93 6.49
CA THR A 606 0.04 59.14 5.83
C THR A 606 1.22 59.99 5.39
N GLY A 607 1.71 59.70 4.19
CA GLY A 607 2.67 60.52 3.47
C GLY A 607 2.03 61.86 3.10
N ASP A 608 2.07 62.81 4.03
CA ASP A 608 1.99 64.23 3.72
C ASP A 608 2.85 64.98 4.73
N THR A 609 4.09 65.28 4.32
CA THR A 609 4.79 66.46 4.81
C THR A 609 3.99 67.67 4.37
N VAL A 610 3.12 68.18 5.25
CA VAL A 610 2.56 69.52 5.09
C VAL A 610 3.71 70.50 5.23
N ILE A 611 4.24 70.98 4.11
CA ILE A 611 5.15 72.13 4.11
C ILE A 611 4.27 73.36 4.36
N ASP A 612 4.14 73.76 5.61
CA ASP A 612 3.60 75.08 5.92
C ASP A 612 4.60 76.14 5.43
N HIS A 613 4.26 76.84 4.35
CA HIS A 613 5.08 77.91 3.79
C HIS A 613 5.09 79.18 4.66
N THR A 614 4.49 79.15 5.87
CA THR A 614 4.32 80.35 6.69
C THR A 614 5.23 80.43 7.92
N HIS A 615 5.83 79.34 8.42
CA HIS A 615 6.83 79.40 9.49
C HIS A 615 7.90 78.30 9.35
N GLY A 616 9.14 78.73 9.12
CA GLY A 616 10.28 77.85 8.81
C GLY A 616 10.94 77.19 10.02
N ASP A 617 10.23 76.32 10.72
CA ASP A 617 10.82 75.32 11.61
C ASP A 617 10.11 73.96 11.43
N PRO A 618 10.83 72.84 11.24
CA PRO A 618 10.22 71.52 11.11
C PRO A 618 9.64 71.09 12.46
N VAL A 619 8.32 70.88 12.52
CA VAL A 619 7.68 70.20 13.65
C VAL A 619 7.87 68.70 13.45
N GLU A 620 8.71 68.07 14.27
CA GLU A 620 8.72 66.61 14.41
C GLU A 620 7.36 66.15 14.96
N LYS A 621 6.60 65.39 14.16
CA LYS A 621 5.42 64.68 14.67
C LYS A 621 5.91 63.64 15.69
N THR A 622 5.40 63.70 16.92
CA THR A 622 5.61 62.65 17.91
C THR A 622 4.93 61.35 17.46
N GLU A 623 5.47 60.19 17.85
CA GLU A 623 4.98 58.84 17.50
C GLU A 623 3.49 58.58 17.82
N SER A 624 2.85 59.47 18.57
CA SER A 624 1.45 59.39 19.02
C SER A 624 0.38 59.75 17.97
N ASP A 625 0.75 60.24 16.78
CA ASP A 625 -0.18 60.73 15.75
C ASP A 625 -0.30 59.83 14.49
N ARG A 626 0.23 58.60 14.52
CA ARG A 626 0.04 57.64 13.40
C ARG A 626 -1.33 56.97 13.53
N ASP A 627 -2.14 57.06 12.48
CA ASP A 627 -3.42 56.34 12.40
C ASP A 627 -3.10 54.83 12.36
N THR A 628 -3.45 54.13 13.44
CA THR A 628 -3.10 52.72 13.66
C THR A 628 -4.37 51.90 13.85
N ASP A 629 -4.58 50.92 12.97
CA ASP A 629 -5.69 49.99 13.10
C ASP A 629 -5.25 48.76 13.90
N HIS A 630 -6.09 48.35 14.86
CA HIS A 630 -5.89 47.17 15.68
C HIS A 630 -6.97 46.12 15.38
N TYR A 631 -6.55 44.90 15.04
CA TYR A 631 -7.44 43.76 14.80
C TYR A 631 -7.12 42.62 15.76
N GLU A 632 -8.12 42.12 16.46
CA GLU A 632 -7.97 40.99 17.39
C GLU A 632 -8.54 39.69 16.83
N ILE A 633 -7.74 38.63 16.84
CA ILE A 633 -8.14 37.29 16.42
C ILE A 633 -7.94 36.31 17.59
N PRO A 634 -9.01 35.88 18.26
CA PRO A 634 -8.90 34.92 19.36
C PRO A 634 -8.59 33.51 18.83
N ALA A 635 -7.81 32.75 19.59
CA ALA A 635 -7.28 31.44 19.18
C ALA A 635 -7.05 30.50 20.38
N HIS A 636 -6.53 29.30 20.09
CA HIS A 636 -6.32 28.21 21.04
C HIS A 636 -4.83 27.84 21.12
N CYS A 637 -4.22 28.02 22.29
CA CYS A 637 -2.80 27.79 22.54
C CYS A 637 -2.40 26.37 22.15
N VAL A 638 -3.18 25.36 22.59
CA VAL A 638 -2.86 23.95 22.35
C VAL A 638 -2.83 23.61 20.85
N ILE A 639 -3.79 24.11 20.07
CA ILE A 639 -3.85 23.82 18.62
C ILE A 639 -2.66 24.49 17.91
N LEU A 640 -2.41 25.76 18.18
CA LEU A 640 -1.30 26.50 17.58
C LEU A 640 0.06 25.89 17.92
N ALA A 641 0.28 25.56 19.20
CA ALA A 641 1.52 24.94 19.66
C ALA A 641 1.72 23.52 19.10
N THR A 642 0.63 22.81 18.76
CA THR A 642 0.77 21.49 18.12
C THR A 642 1.03 21.59 16.62
N ARG A 643 0.46 22.59 15.96
CA ARG A 643 0.44 22.70 14.49
C ARG A 643 1.50 23.64 13.92
N CYS A 644 2.14 24.47 14.75
CA CYS A 644 3.19 25.40 14.34
C CYS A 644 4.31 25.43 15.39
N ARG A 645 5.50 25.00 14.99
CA ARG A 645 6.71 24.93 15.85
C ARG A 645 7.11 26.31 16.38
N TRP A 646 6.98 27.35 15.55
CA TRP A 646 7.26 28.70 15.98
C TRP A 646 6.32 29.15 17.12
N PHE A 647 5.00 28.96 16.96
CA PHE A 647 4.03 29.28 18.02
C PHE A 647 4.23 28.42 19.27
N GLN A 648 4.61 27.15 19.10
CA GLN A 648 4.96 26.27 20.22
C GLN A 648 6.06 26.90 21.08
N ARG A 649 7.16 27.32 20.46
CA ARG A 649 8.29 27.96 21.17
C ARG A 649 7.84 29.27 21.81
N ALA A 650 7.12 30.13 21.09
CA ALA A 650 6.65 31.40 21.62
C ALA A 650 5.77 31.22 22.87
N LEU A 651 4.78 30.32 22.80
CA LEU A 651 3.79 30.11 23.87
C LEU A 651 4.32 29.29 25.06
N LEU A 652 5.45 28.59 24.90
CA LEU A 652 6.11 27.82 25.97
C LEU A 652 7.43 28.43 26.48
N SER A 653 7.86 29.56 25.91
CA SER A 653 9.14 30.20 26.20
C SER A 653 9.28 30.80 27.62
N GLY A 654 8.16 31.07 28.30
CA GLY A 654 8.15 31.87 29.53
C GLY A 654 8.27 33.39 29.29
N MET A 655 8.30 33.85 28.02
CA MET A 655 8.31 35.27 27.65
C MET A 655 6.90 35.89 27.70
N ARG A 656 6.79 37.19 27.38
CA ARG A 656 5.53 37.96 27.45
C ARG A 656 4.38 37.27 26.73
N GLU A 657 4.64 36.75 25.53
CA GLU A 657 3.67 36.04 24.69
C GLU A 657 3.07 34.82 25.41
N SER A 658 3.90 34.11 26.19
CA SER A 658 3.48 32.94 26.96
C SER A 658 2.70 33.28 28.22
N ILE A 659 2.97 34.44 28.82
CA ILE A 659 2.36 34.91 30.08
C ILE A 659 1.02 35.59 29.78
N ASP A 660 1.04 36.55 28.86
CA ASP A 660 -0.11 37.37 28.49
C ASP A 660 -1.07 36.63 27.56
N LYS A 661 -0.64 35.48 27.01
CA LYS A 661 -1.38 34.72 25.99
C LYS A 661 -1.81 35.63 24.84
N LYS A 662 -0.91 36.53 24.44
CA LYS A 662 -1.12 37.52 23.41
C LYS A 662 0.12 37.59 22.52
N ILE A 663 -0.07 37.50 21.20
CA ILE A 663 1.00 37.64 20.22
C ILE A 663 0.67 38.82 19.30
N THR A 664 1.55 39.81 19.24
CA THR A 664 1.37 41.01 18.41
C THR A 664 2.05 40.83 17.06
N ILE A 665 1.31 41.06 15.97
CA ILE A 665 1.72 40.96 14.58
C ILE A 665 1.70 42.36 13.97
N HIS A 666 2.79 42.73 13.31
CA HIS A 666 2.92 44.04 12.65
C HIS A 666 2.91 43.86 11.13
N ASP A 667 2.40 44.87 10.43
CA ASP A 667 2.49 45.05 8.97
C ASP A 667 2.03 43.81 8.18
N THR A 668 0.93 43.21 8.60
CA THR A 668 0.33 42.04 7.94
C THR A 668 -1.15 42.29 7.68
N ASN A 669 -1.62 41.97 6.48
CA ASN A 669 -3.04 42.05 6.15
C ASN A 669 -3.85 41.07 7.05
N PRO A 670 -4.84 41.54 7.83
CA PRO A 670 -5.64 40.69 8.70
C PRO A 670 -6.35 39.55 7.98
N GLU A 671 -6.77 39.75 6.73
CA GLU A 671 -7.43 38.72 5.93
C GLU A 671 -6.47 37.59 5.56
N VAL A 672 -5.24 37.93 5.16
CA VAL A 672 -4.20 36.96 4.83
C VAL A 672 -3.71 36.22 6.08
N PHE A 673 -3.58 36.92 7.21
CA PHE A 673 -3.25 36.25 8.48
C PHE A 673 -4.39 35.32 8.95
N ASN A 674 -5.64 35.69 8.71
CA ASN A 674 -6.76 34.79 8.97
C ASN A 674 -6.70 33.54 8.07
N LEU A 675 -6.37 33.67 6.79
CA LEU A 675 -6.14 32.52 5.88
C LEU A 675 -5.00 31.62 6.37
N PHE A 676 -3.91 32.21 6.85
CA PHE A 676 -2.81 31.47 7.48
C PHE A 676 -3.30 30.65 8.69
N LEU A 677 -4.09 31.25 9.59
CA LEU A 677 -4.66 30.53 10.71
C LEU A 677 -5.68 29.47 10.28
N GLU A 678 -6.49 29.73 9.26
CA GLU A 678 -7.38 28.70 8.69
C GLU A 678 -6.59 27.47 8.21
N TYR A 679 -5.41 27.65 7.62
CA TYR A 679 -4.53 26.53 7.30
C TYR A 679 -3.96 25.85 8.54
N VAL A 680 -3.48 26.58 9.54
CA VAL A 680 -2.93 25.98 10.78
C VAL A 680 -3.97 25.11 11.49
N TYR A 681 -5.24 25.53 11.51
CA TYR A 681 -6.34 24.76 12.08
C TYR A 681 -6.87 23.69 11.15
N GLY A 682 -7.04 23.95 9.86
CA GLY A 682 -7.68 23.02 8.92
C GLY A 682 -6.72 22.04 8.26
N GLY A 683 -5.42 22.31 8.25
CA GLY A 683 -4.37 21.57 7.54
C GLY A 683 -4.52 21.57 6.02
N ASN A 684 -5.49 22.29 5.47
CA ASN A 684 -5.78 22.39 4.05
C ASN A 684 -6.34 23.78 3.74
N LEU A 685 -5.96 24.35 2.60
CA LEU A 685 -6.41 25.66 2.15
C LEU A 685 -6.83 25.59 0.68
N ASP A 686 -8.01 26.12 0.36
CA ASP A 686 -8.42 26.27 -1.04
C ASP A 686 -7.79 27.53 -1.63
N THR A 687 -6.78 27.33 -2.47
CA THR A 687 -6.05 28.42 -3.13
C THR A 687 -6.69 28.87 -4.44
N SER A 688 -7.76 28.21 -4.91
CA SER A 688 -8.37 28.44 -6.24
C SER A 688 -8.89 29.87 -6.46
N HIS A 689 -9.25 30.55 -5.37
CA HIS A 689 -9.79 31.91 -5.38
C HIS A 689 -8.81 32.97 -4.83
N SER A 690 -7.60 32.57 -4.45
CA SER A 690 -6.59 33.48 -3.89
C SER A 690 -5.91 34.28 -5.00
N THR A 691 -5.69 35.58 -4.79
CA THR A 691 -4.92 36.40 -5.74
C THR A 691 -3.43 36.08 -5.61
N PRO A 692 -2.61 36.33 -6.65
CA PRO A 692 -1.16 36.12 -6.54
C PRO A 692 -0.55 36.94 -5.39
N GLU A 693 -1.03 38.14 -5.12
CA GLU A 693 -0.57 38.98 -3.99
C GLU A 693 -0.89 38.35 -2.63
N GLN A 694 -2.10 37.79 -2.47
CA GLN A 694 -2.44 37.08 -1.24
C GLN A 694 -1.57 35.83 -1.06
N LEU A 695 -1.28 35.11 -2.15
CA LEU A 695 -0.44 33.91 -2.12
C LEU A 695 1.02 34.24 -1.80
N THR A 696 1.57 35.38 -2.26
CA THR A 696 2.93 35.81 -1.93
C THR A 696 3.05 36.29 -0.49
N GLU A 697 2.07 37.03 0.02
CA GLU A 697 2.00 37.38 1.45
C GLU A 697 1.87 36.12 2.31
N LEU A 698 1.03 35.17 1.91
CA LEU A 698 0.86 33.90 2.62
C LEU A 698 2.13 33.05 2.61
N LEU A 699 2.86 33.01 1.49
CA LEU A 699 4.17 32.35 1.38
C LEU A 699 5.18 32.98 2.36
N THR A 700 5.16 34.30 2.50
CA THR A 700 6.01 35.04 3.44
C THR A 700 5.65 34.71 4.89
N LEU A 701 4.36 34.61 5.24
CA LEU A 701 3.92 34.17 6.56
C LEU A 701 4.31 32.72 6.85
N ALA A 702 4.15 31.84 5.86
CA ALA A 702 4.52 30.43 5.98
C ALA A 702 6.02 30.27 6.29
N ASP A 703 6.88 31.03 5.62
CA ASP A 703 8.32 31.05 5.89
C ASP A 703 8.62 31.64 7.28
N ARG A 704 8.05 32.81 7.61
CA ARG A 704 8.25 33.51 8.89
C ARG A 704 7.89 32.65 10.11
N TYR A 705 6.83 31.85 10.01
CA TYR A 705 6.35 30.99 11.10
C TYR A 705 6.73 29.51 10.95
N GLU A 706 7.66 29.19 10.03
CA GLU A 706 8.22 27.85 9.84
C GLU A 706 7.13 26.79 9.55
N VAL A 707 6.20 27.09 8.64
CA VAL A 707 5.15 26.19 8.17
C VAL A 707 5.46 25.74 6.74
N ASP A 708 6.44 24.84 6.61
CA ASP A 708 6.98 24.37 5.32
C ASP A 708 5.93 23.72 4.40
N THR A 709 4.93 23.07 5.00
CA THR A 709 3.83 22.45 4.26
C THR A 709 2.94 23.50 3.58
N LEU A 710 2.63 24.60 4.27
CA LEU A 710 1.91 25.74 3.68
C LEU A 710 2.78 26.44 2.63
N LYS A 711 4.07 26.60 2.91
CA LYS A 711 5.03 27.19 1.98
C LYS A 711 5.01 26.43 0.65
N SER A 712 5.08 25.10 0.71
CA SER A 712 4.97 24.22 -0.46
C SER A 712 3.64 24.39 -1.21
N VAL A 713 2.51 24.49 -0.49
CA VAL A 713 1.19 24.72 -1.11
C VAL A 713 1.15 26.07 -1.85
N CYS A 714 1.68 27.13 -1.25
CA CYS A 714 1.78 28.45 -1.86
C CYS A 714 2.69 28.44 -3.10
N GLU A 715 3.83 27.73 -3.05
CA GLU A 715 4.74 27.59 -4.20
C GLU A 715 4.03 26.98 -5.41
N HIS A 716 3.32 25.86 -5.23
CA HIS A 716 2.59 25.19 -6.30
C HIS A 716 1.44 26.06 -6.84
N ALA A 717 0.73 26.76 -5.96
CA ALA A 717 -0.33 27.68 -6.37
C ALA A 717 0.23 28.84 -7.20
N LEU A 718 1.31 29.48 -6.74
CA LEU A 718 1.98 30.56 -7.46
C LEU A 718 2.56 30.11 -8.81
N GLY A 719 3.00 28.86 -8.90
CA GLY A 719 3.42 28.22 -10.16
C GLY A 719 2.39 28.36 -11.29
N LYS A 720 1.10 28.25 -10.96
CA LYS A 720 -0.01 28.40 -11.93
C LYS A 720 -0.19 29.84 -12.40
N HIS A 721 0.38 30.81 -11.70
CA HIS A 721 0.33 32.25 -12.00
C HIS A 721 1.60 32.78 -12.66
N VAL A 722 2.57 31.92 -12.97
CA VAL A 722 3.80 32.29 -13.69
C VAL A 722 3.46 32.66 -15.14
N ASN A 723 3.71 33.92 -15.49
CA ASN A 723 3.51 34.47 -16.82
C ASN A 723 4.60 35.50 -17.13
N ASN A 724 4.52 36.16 -18.29
CA ASN A 724 5.57 37.10 -18.71
C ASN A 724 5.75 38.31 -17.79
N GLU A 725 4.71 38.73 -17.07
CA GLU A 725 4.75 39.88 -16.15
C GLU A 725 5.22 39.46 -14.75
N THR A 726 4.85 38.25 -14.31
CA THR A 726 5.09 37.76 -12.94
C THR A 726 6.37 36.94 -12.78
N ALA A 727 6.91 36.34 -13.85
CA ALA A 727 7.98 35.35 -13.77
C ALA A 727 9.25 35.85 -13.07
N LEU A 728 9.74 37.05 -13.41
CA LEU A 728 10.99 37.60 -12.83
C LEU A 728 10.81 38.01 -11.36
N TYR A 729 9.65 38.58 -11.03
CA TYR A 729 9.28 38.93 -9.66
C TYR A 729 9.17 37.68 -8.78
N LEU A 730 8.43 36.67 -9.23
CA LEU A 730 8.27 35.41 -8.52
C LEU A 730 9.59 34.65 -8.39
N PHE A 731 10.49 34.72 -9.39
CA PHE A 731 11.83 34.16 -9.31
C PHE A 731 12.67 34.81 -8.21
N SER A 732 12.69 36.16 -8.16
CA SER A 732 13.39 36.90 -7.10
C SER A 732 12.85 36.57 -5.72
N MET A 733 11.53 36.48 -5.58
CA MET A 733 10.89 36.12 -4.33
C MET A 733 11.17 34.67 -3.94
N ALA A 734 11.14 33.75 -4.89
CA ALA A 734 11.41 32.35 -4.65
C ALA A 734 12.84 32.14 -4.14
N ASP A 735 13.81 32.92 -4.61
CA ASP A 735 15.16 32.91 -4.07
C ASP A 735 15.22 33.48 -2.64
N GLN A 736 14.61 34.65 -2.41
CA GLN A 736 14.60 35.30 -1.10
C GLN A 736 13.98 34.41 0.00
N LEU A 737 12.88 33.73 -0.32
CA LEU A 737 12.16 32.84 0.60
C LEU A 737 12.68 31.41 0.52
N GLN A 738 13.74 31.09 -0.24
CA GLN A 738 14.23 29.72 -0.43
C GLN A 738 13.13 28.72 -0.88
N ALA A 739 12.18 29.19 -1.68
CA ALA A 739 11.06 28.43 -2.23
C ALA A 739 11.50 27.70 -3.51
N LYS A 740 12.00 26.48 -3.34
CA LYS A 740 12.70 25.73 -4.41
C LYS A 740 11.80 25.33 -5.57
N ALA A 741 10.58 24.85 -5.29
CA ALA A 741 9.67 24.38 -6.34
C ALA A 741 9.20 25.56 -7.21
N LEU A 742 8.88 26.70 -6.59
CA LEU A 742 8.52 27.91 -7.33
C LEU A 742 9.72 28.45 -8.13
N LYS A 743 10.94 28.39 -7.57
CA LYS A 743 12.16 28.79 -8.28
C LYS A 743 12.39 27.93 -9.52
N GLU A 744 12.27 26.62 -9.41
CA GLU A 744 12.39 25.70 -10.56
C GLU A 744 11.35 25.99 -11.64
N GLN A 745 10.09 26.19 -11.26
CA GLN A 745 9.00 26.50 -12.21
C GLN A 745 9.23 27.83 -12.94
N THR A 746 9.67 28.88 -12.22
CA THR A 746 9.96 30.19 -12.82
C THR A 746 11.18 30.14 -13.74
N VAL A 747 12.24 29.41 -13.37
CA VAL A 747 13.41 29.17 -14.24
C VAL A 747 13.01 28.47 -15.53
N LEU A 748 12.24 27.38 -15.45
CA LEU A 748 11.78 26.64 -16.63
C LEU A 748 10.92 27.52 -17.56
N TYR A 749 10.12 28.42 -16.99
CA TYR A 749 9.34 29.38 -17.77
C TYR A 749 10.24 30.41 -18.45
N ILE A 750 11.21 30.98 -17.72
CA ILE A 750 12.15 31.98 -18.26
C ILE A 750 12.99 31.39 -19.41
N GLN A 751 13.46 30.14 -19.28
CA GLN A 751 14.18 29.45 -20.35
C GLN A 751 13.35 29.33 -21.64
N LYS A 752 12.05 29.05 -21.54
CA LYS A 752 11.13 28.95 -22.68
C LYS A 752 10.76 30.30 -23.30
N HIS A 753 10.98 31.40 -22.57
CA HIS A 753 10.61 32.75 -22.99
C HIS A 753 11.79 33.74 -22.88
N PRO A 754 12.79 33.66 -23.79
CA PRO A 754 14.00 34.51 -23.73
C PRO A 754 13.74 36.02 -23.77
N ILE A 755 12.58 36.45 -24.29
CA ILE A 755 12.14 37.85 -24.36
C ILE A 755 12.14 38.51 -22.96
N LEU A 756 11.96 37.73 -21.90
CA LEU A 756 11.99 38.24 -20.52
C LEU A 756 13.36 38.79 -20.12
N MET A 757 14.44 38.32 -20.73
CA MET A 757 15.81 38.81 -20.46
C MET A 757 16.08 40.18 -21.09
N GLU A 758 15.20 40.66 -21.96
CA GLU A 758 15.30 41.96 -22.62
C GLU A 758 14.46 43.05 -21.90
N GLY A 759 13.65 42.66 -20.90
CA GLY A 759 12.75 43.56 -20.18
C GLY A 759 13.41 44.38 -19.06
N GLU A 760 12.79 45.50 -18.69
CA GLU A 760 13.27 46.40 -17.62
C GLU A 760 13.39 45.68 -16.26
N LEU A 761 12.44 44.79 -15.94
CA LEU A 761 12.44 43.98 -14.71
C LEU A 761 13.66 43.04 -14.61
N TYR A 762 14.24 42.62 -15.75
CA TYR A 762 15.47 41.81 -15.72
C TYR A 762 16.67 42.65 -15.30
N ILE A 763 16.71 43.94 -15.65
CA ILE A 763 17.78 44.86 -15.27
C ILE A 763 17.75 45.12 -13.76
N GLU A 764 16.59 45.09 -13.13
CA GLU A 764 16.42 45.29 -11.68
C GLU A 764 16.80 44.05 -10.83
N LEU A 765 16.92 42.87 -11.45
CA LEU A 765 17.32 41.65 -10.72
C LEU A 765 18.75 41.73 -10.15
N PRO A 766 18.98 41.18 -8.95
CA PRO A 766 20.31 40.96 -8.38
C PRO A 766 21.27 40.21 -9.31
N GLN A 767 22.57 40.55 -9.27
CA GLN A 767 23.56 40.00 -10.20
C GLN A 767 23.75 38.48 -10.06
N ASN A 768 23.62 37.92 -8.85
CA ASN A 768 23.64 36.49 -8.60
C ASN A 768 22.52 35.76 -9.38
N LEU A 769 21.30 36.32 -9.36
CA LEU A 769 20.13 35.76 -10.04
C LEU A 769 20.25 35.85 -11.56
N LYS A 770 20.79 36.95 -12.08
CA LYS A 770 21.11 37.09 -13.52
C LYS A 770 22.11 36.03 -13.99
N ASN A 771 23.17 35.81 -13.21
CA ASN A 771 24.20 34.83 -13.54
C ASN A 771 23.62 33.40 -13.55
N GLU A 772 22.72 33.08 -12.62
CA GLU A 772 22.04 31.78 -12.54
C GLU A 772 21.16 31.54 -13.77
N ILE A 773 20.34 32.52 -14.17
CA ILE A 773 19.54 32.44 -15.40
C ILE A 773 20.44 32.24 -16.63
N GLN A 774 21.52 33.02 -16.75
CA GLN A 774 22.44 32.93 -17.90
C GLN A 774 23.19 31.59 -17.97
N ALA A 775 23.60 31.03 -16.83
CA ALA A 775 24.24 29.72 -16.78
C ALA A 775 23.30 28.60 -17.26
N LEU A 776 22.02 28.71 -16.93
CA LEU A 776 20.99 27.73 -17.27
C LEU A 776 20.47 27.87 -18.71
N THR A 777 20.63 29.03 -19.35
CA THR A 777 20.26 29.27 -20.76
C THR A 777 21.41 28.96 -21.73
N ASN A 778 22.66 29.20 -21.32
CA ASN A 778 23.85 28.90 -22.14
C ASN A 778 24.25 27.40 -22.11
N GLY A 779 23.52 26.56 -21.38
CA GLY A 779 23.72 25.10 -21.33
C GLY A 779 23.24 24.34 -22.58
N GLU A 780 22.57 25.02 -23.52
CA GLU A 780 22.13 24.46 -24.80
C GLU A 780 22.66 25.29 -25.98
N ASP A 781 23.98 25.48 -26.10
CA ASP A 781 24.70 25.37 -27.38
C ASP A 781 26.20 25.72 -27.27
N SER A 782 27.01 24.95 -28.02
CA SER A 782 28.44 25.11 -28.34
C SER A 782 29.49 24.61 -27.33
N SER A 783 29.93 23.36 -27.48
CA SER A 783 31.11 23.02 -28.30
C SER A 783 31.53 21.58 -28.01
N ASP A 784 31.59 20.73 -29.04
CA ASP A 784 32.48 19.57 -29.04
C ASP A 784 33.89 20.02 -28.59
N PRO A 785 34.50 19.45 -27.53
CA PRO A 785 35.92 19.25 -27.54
C PRO A 785 36.19 17.91 -28.21
N GLU A 786 36.96 18.00 -29.27
CA GLU A 786 37.57 16.94 -30.03
C GLU A 786 37.93 15.69 -29.20
N THR A 787 37.72 14.54 -29.83
CA THR A 787 38.36 13.25 -29.52
C THR A 787 39.71 13.40 -28.80
N PRO A 788 39.94 12.75 -27.64
CA PRO A 788 41.27 12.73 -27.05
C PRO A 788 42.21 11.97 -27.99
N ASN A 789 43.20 12.70 -28.51
CA ASN A 789 44.27 12.18 -29.33
C ASN A 789 45.09 11.16 -28.52
N VAL A 790 45.49 10.09 -29.19
CA VAL A 790 46.32 9.00 -28.69
C VAL A 790 47.72 9.57 -28.42
N GLY A 791 48.00 9.98 -27.19
CA GLY A 791 49.28 10.58 -26.83
C GLY A 791 49.65 10.48 -25.35
N ASP A 792 48.71 10.63 -24.43
CA ASP A 792 49.08 10.81 -23.00
C ASP A 792 48.81 9.59 -22.11
N ILE A 793 48.56 8.41 -22.70
CA ILE A 793 48.36 7.15 -21.97
C ILE A 793 49.71 6.52 -21.53
N GLU A 794 50.85 7.04 -22.00
CA GLU A 794 52.17 6.45 -21.70
C GLU A 794 52.87 6.98 -20.45
N GLU A 795 52.38 8.04 -19.76
CA GLU A 795 53.08 8.58 -18.58
C GLU A 795 52.50 8.15 -17.22
N MET A 796 51.32 7.53 -17.16
CA MET A 796 50.73 7.03 -15.90
C MET A 796 50.86 5.52 -15.67
N ILE A 797 51.40 4.75 -16.63
CA ILE A 797 51.56 3.29 -16.50
C ILE A 797 52.90 2.89 -15.85
N HIS A 798 53.79 3.84 -15.52
CA HIS A 798 55.14 3.50 -15.03
C HIS A 798 55.37 3.60 -13.51
N LYS A 799 54.32 3.76 -12.68
CA LYS A 799 54.46 3.78 -11.21
C LYS A 799 53.37 3.03 -10.45
N VAL A 800 53.12 1.78 -10.82
CA VAL A 800 52.59 0.77 -9.87
C VAL A 800 53.30 -0.55 -10.15
N ASP A 801 54.33 -0.84 -9.36
CA ASP A 801 54.60 -2.19 -8.84
C ASP A 801 55.80 -2.16 -7.89
N LEU A 802 55.51 -2.00 -6.58
CA LEU A 802 56.21 -2.78 -5.56
C LEU A 802 55.46 -2.73 -4.22
N ALA A 803 55.35 -3.93 -3.62
CA ALA A 803 54.97 -4.24 -2.25
C ALA A 803 53.47 -4.42 -1.94
N ALA A 804 52.96 -5.57 -2.36
CA ALA A 804 51.93 -6.28 -1.62
C ALA A 804 52.51 -6.95 -0.35
N GLY A 805 51.75 -6.87 0.75
CA GLY A 805 51.65 -7.92 1.78
C GLY A 805 52.42 -7.70 3.09
N THR A 806 51.69 -7.58 4.22
CA THR A 806 51.69 -8.57 5.33
C THR A 806 50.56 -8.24 6.33
N LEU A 807 49.95 -9.29 6.88
CA LEU A 807 48.69 -9.38 7.65
C LEU A 807 48.69 -8.87 9.10
N SER A 808 47.47 -8.61 9.62
CA SER A 808 46.86 -8.94 10.94
C SER A 808 46.03 -7.75 11.45
N GLY A 809 44.90 -7.83 12.13
CA GLY A 809 44.02 -8.90 12.62
C GLY A 809 42.95 -8.24 13.52
N SER A 810 41.67 -8.59 13.29
CA SER A 810 40.51 -8.57 14.22
C SER A 810 40.06 -7.32 15.01
N THR A 811 38.75 -7.04 14.82
CA THR A 811 37.66 -6.73 15.80
C THR A 811 37.41 -5.32 16.36
N SER A 812 36.11 -5.03 16.54
CA SER A 812 35.44 -3.93 17.26
C SER A 812 35.39 -2.59 16.49
N SER A 813 34.47 -1.65 16.67
CA SER A 813 33.16 -1.49 17.31
C SER A 813 32.77 -0.03 17.01
N SER A 814 31.49 0.29 17.14
CA SER A 814 30.91 1.64 17.09
C SER A 814 31.74 2.75 17.77
N SER A 815 32.03 3.83 17.04
CA SER A 815 32.01 5.21 17.55
C SER A 815 32.30 6.19 16.40
N THR A 816 31.30 6.98 16.03
CA THR A 816 31.45 8.15 15.15
C THR A 816 32.03 9.31 15.96
N THR A 817 33.30 9.63 15.72
CA THR A 817 33.89 10.94 16.03
C THR A 817 34.45 11.49 14.72
N SER A 818 33.78 12.47 14.14
CA SER A 818 34.25 13.18 12.94
C SER A 818 35.42 14.09 13.33
N SER A 819 36.60 13.80 12.80
CA SER A 819 37.79 14.66 12.91
C SER A 819 37.62 15.93 12.07
N VAL A 820 38.04 17.07 12.64
CA VAL A 820 37.89 18.47 12.19
C VAL A 820 38.76 18.83 10.96
N SER A 821 39.36 17.87 10.27
CA SER A 821 40.41 18.13 9.28
C SER A 821 39.95 18.68 7.91
N ASP A 822 38.64 18.77 7.64
CA ASP A 822 38.10 19.03 6.30
C ASP A 822 37.36 20.38 6.12
N LEU A 823 37.42 21.29 7.10
CA LEU A 823 36.83 22.63 6.94
C LEU A 823 37.81 23.58 6.24
N ARG A 824 37.44 24.04 5.03
CA ARG A 824 38.17 25.11 4.32
C ARG A 824 38.00 26.43 5.07
N ILE A 825 39.06 26.89 5.74
CA ILE A 825 39.12 28.21 6.39
C ILE A 825 39.36 29.26 5.31
N GLU A 826 38.37 30.12 5.06
CA GLU A 826 38.44 31.17 4.01
C GLU A 826 39.33 32.36 4.41
N ASP A 827 39.49 32.66 5.71
CA ASP A 827 40.34 33.76 6.19
C ASP A 827 40.92 33.51 7.61
N PRO A 828 42.18 33.03 7.72
CA PRO A 828 42.77 32.64 9.01
C PRO A 828 43.08 33.84 9.93
N ALA A 829 43.34 35.02 9.36
CA ALA A 829 43.66 36.22 10.16
C ALA A 829 42.42 36.76 10.88
N ARG A 830 41.25 36.70 10.23
CA ARG A 830 39.97 37.07 10.83
C ARG A 830 39.54 36.09 11.92
N LEU A 831 39.80 34.79 11.71
CA LEU A 831 39.52 33.74 12.70
C LEU A 831 40.32 33.96 13.99
N GLU A 832 41.63 34.19 13.87
CA GLU A 832 42.52 34.39 15.02
C GLU A 832 42.13 35.65 15.84
N ALA A 833 41.72 36.73 15.17
CA ALA A 833 41.21 37.93 15.83
C ALA A 833 39.89 37.68 16.60
N CYS A 834 38.98 36.87 16.03
CA CYS A 834 37.72 36.51 16.69
C CYS A 834 37.95 35.60 17.90
N VAL A 835 38.89 34.65 17.80
CA VAL A 835 39.28 33.76 18.91
C VAL A 835 39.85 34.58 20.08
N HIS A 836 40.71 35.57 19.79
CA HIS A 836 41.23 36.45 20.82
C HIS A 836 40.12 37.25 21.52
N GLN A 837 39.17 37.81 20.77
CA GLN A 837 38.04 38.55 21.35
C GLN A 837 37.11 37.65 22.19
N MET A 838 36.89 36.41 21.77
CA MET A 838 36.08 35.46 22.52
C MET A 838 36.78 35.00 23.81
N LYS A 839 38.12 34.84 23.78
CA LYS A 839 38.92 34.52 24.98
C LYS A 839 38.91 35.62 26.04
N GLU A 840 38.86 36.89 25.64
CA GLU A 840 38.73 38.01 26.60
C GLU A 840 37.44 37.91 27.44
N VAL A 841 36.40 37.25 26.93
CA VAL A 841 35.09 37.10 27.60
C VAL A 841 34.96 35.75 28.31
N VAL A 842 35.42 34.67 27.68
CA VAL A 842 35.24 33.28 28.17
C VAL A 842 36.37 32.84 29.12
N GLY A 843 37.54 33.48 29.05
CA GLY A 843 38.74 33.15 29.84
C GLY A 843 39.70 32.18 29.14
N ASP A 844 40.96 32.17 29.58
CA ASP A 844 42.07 31.42 28.94
C ASP A 844 42.03 29.89 29.15
N ASP A 845 41.07 29.39 29.95
CA ASP A 845 40.98 27.98 30.33
C ASP A 845 40.32 27.09 29.24
N VAL A 846 39.82 27.68 28.15
CA VAL A 846 39.07 26.99 27.08
C VAL A 846 39.95 26.77 25.85
N SER A 847 39.83 25.59 25.23
CA SER A 847 40.66 25.21 24.07
C SER A 847 40.35 26.08 22.85
N ASP A 848 41.39 26.51 22.12
CA ASP A 848 41.27 27.32 20.91
C ASP A 848 40.50 26.58 19.81
N GLU A 849 40.56 25.24 19.79
CA GLU A 849 39.83 24.39 18.85
C GLU A 849 38.31 24.48 19.05
N ASP A 850 37.84 24.46 20.30
CA ASP A 850 36.42 24.58 20.61
C ASP A 850 35.89 25.99 20.29
N LEU A 851 36.68 27.03 20.61
CA LEU A 851 36.33 28.42 20.28
C LEU A 851 36.26 28.64 18.76
N MET A 852 37.21 28.07 18.01
CA MET A 852 37.20 28.14 16.54
C MET A 852 35.93 27.49 15.96
N LEU A 853 35.49 26.34 16.50
CA LEU A 853 34.27 25.68 16.05
C LEU A 853 33.04 26.56 16.26
N HIS A 854 32.91 27.20 17.43
CA HIS A 854 31.80 28.11 17.72
C HIS A 854 31.83 29.38 16.86
N ILE A 855 33.02 29.92 16.56
CA ILE A 855 33.18 31.11 15.72
C ILE A 855 32.87 30.80 14.26
N ILE A 856 33.32 29.65 13.74
CA ILE A 856 32.98 29.19 12.38
C ILE A 856 31.48 28.91 12.28
N SER A 857 30.88 28.28 13.29
CA SER A 857 29.43 28.01 13.34
C SER A 857 28.59 29.28 13.50
N ALA A 858 29.21 30.39 13.91
CA ALA A 858 28.58 31.69 14.10
C ALA A 858 28.97 32.72 13.01
N ASP A 859 29.49 32.26 11.86
CA ASP A 859 29.89 33.10 10.72
C ASP A 859 30.85 34.25 11.10
N TYR A 860 31.81 33.99 11.99
CA TYR A 860 32.78 34.97 12.49
C TYR A 860 32.15 36.16 13.24
N ASP A 861 30.94 36.01 13.77
CA ASP A 861 30.32 36.96 14.72
C ASP A 861 30.59 36.53 16.17
N VAL A 862 31.43 37.31 16.85
CA VAL A 862 31.87 37.02 18.23
C VAL A 862 30.71 37.08 19.22
N SER A 863 29.74 37.97 19.05
CA SER A 863 28.60 38.09 19.98
C SER A 863 27.68 36.88 19.88
N ARG A 864 27.48 36.39 18.65
CA ARG A 864 26.71 35.19 18.38
C ARG A 864 27.44 33.92 18.85
N ALA A 865 28.75 33.85 18.64
CA ALA A 865 29.60 32.75 19.11
C ALA A 865 29.60 32.64 20.64
N ILE A 866 29.65 33.77 21.36
CA ILE A 866 29.55 33.83 22.82
C ILE A 866 28.20 33.28 23.30
N ASN A 867 27.10 33.69 22.67
CA ASN A 867 25.77 33.18 23.01
C ASN A 867 25.66 31.67 22.77
N PHE A 868 26.22 31.17 21.67
CA PHE A 868 26.27 29.73 21.40
C PHE A 868 27.06 28.98 22.47
N TYR A 869 28.24 29.47 22.83
CA TYR A 869 29.08 28.87 23.85
C TYR A 869 28.37 28.77 25.22
N PHE A 870 27.74 29.86 25.68
CA PHE A 870 26.99 29.85 26.94
C PHE A 870 25.68 29.07 26.87
N SER A 871 25.09 28.88 25.69
CA SER A 871 23.93 27.99 25.50
C SER A 871 24.28 26.50 25.50
N SER A 872 25.56 26.17 25.24
CA SER A 872 26.08 24.80 25.22
C SER A 872 26.70 24.33 26.54
N LEU A 873 26.82 25.22 27.52
CA LEU A 873 27.16 24.93 28.93
C LEU A 873 25.89 24.54 29.71
#